data_AF-A0A3D6DIT5-F1
#
_entry.id   AF-A0A3D6DIT5-F1
#
_cell.length_a   1.000
_cell.length_b   1.000
_cell.length_c   1.000
_cell.angle_alpha   90.00
_cell.angle_beta   90.00
_cell.angle_gamma   90.00
#
_symmetry.space_group_name_H-M   'P 1'
#
loop_
_entity.id
_entity.type
_entity.pdbx_description
1 polymer ?
#
loop_
_entity_poly.entity_id
_entity_poly.type
_entity_poly.pdbx_seq_one_letter_code
_entity_poly.pdbx_strand_id
1 'polypeptide(L)'
;DRGVVIEPREGRVVIGEDRDFDFAGGVRAGNLQFEGSDYAFDYESFSIELNAVESCKLRVNEEEKDAQGRPKRKLVRNELEYIQGVLRVDVPINKSGRLSEAYPQYPVLVTDEPSYVHWDDEAIEEGAYERDRFRFVVEPFTLDSLDALGRKELVFAGTLESGDLLPPLQENLHVMDDLHLGFTTSTPSGGYQVYGGVGNFDQNLTLDGGGLQGGGTLDFKTSHAESDRFVLLPDSTKGTAQVFTNIESAGPPPVPEVQGEEVVVLFEPRSNRISARSQEVPFRLFAGESELEGGLVLGDEGLTGDGVMRFSGAQLGSDLFRYNRSHILADTASFQLDQQVEGALAFKTGNVHCDIDFDQRIGEFASNDGETKIELPANQYMCYMDEFKWFMDKAEMAMTSSREPLDDFVIDSDEASSSSNFYSTRADQDSLNFLAPTAVYDVSEAVLKCESVKFIRTADAFVEPDSGLIVVRRRAQMDQLTRAVIVANVVTRYHRLFDADVNVLGRYDYEARASLFYEDENGLEQLIQLETVEVDTSGETVGQGVIPVQDGFGLSPFFGFSGNVRLAAARQHLEFDGAVTLEAACPETDKQQLLFTSVIDPKDVRIPLDTTLKTPMMAHLGVGAFFRDVDEPGGGPYGAYADEVRSHNEYRILAATGELRYNKRDAVYQAGSPEKMLQPNLPGTLIELKAGECRVTGSGPVQLPVDYGMVSQRSAGTVAVFPTGTGIEASVTVGMDFPFDEQLWKSLAERLQLYATAVPLDITETTFESATREWLGLEGADEVLGEMTLMGAFKKTPESIQHRFLFTGLDLTWDPSEDAFVSGENGIGIVSMGKVPVFRRLQGRIEWSLAGTNGILRIYLHLDDENWYYFEYRNGVMNITSKDQQFIDGITELKDDKRRIKEGDDRFIYQILPSRGRRNEFVDRFPEFD
;
A
#
# COMPACT_ATOMS: atom_id res chain seq x y z
N ASP A 1 16.36 -95.55 -12.63
CA ASP A 1 15.77 -96.29 -11.50
C ASP A 1 14.28 -96.42 -11.72
N ARG A 2 13.79 -97.66 -11.87
CA ARG A 2 12.36 -98.01 -11.99
C ARG A 2 11.71 -98.37 -10.65
N GLY A 3 12.31 -97.89 -9.56
CA GLY A 3 11.90 -98.29 -8.22
C GLY A 3 10.63 -97.55 -7.80
N VAL A 4 9.60 -98.31 -7.41
CA VAL A 4 8.49 -97.77 -6.64
C VAL A 4 8.89 -97.73 -5.17
N VAL A 5 8.80 -96.55 -4.57
CA VAL A 5 9.14 -96.33 -3.16
C VAL A 5 7.87 -95.96 -2.42
N ILE A 6 7.57 -96.72 -1.38
CA ILE A 6 6.48 -96.45 -0.46
C ILE A 6 7.10 -95.81 0.79
N GLU A 7 6.59 -94.65 1.18
CA GLU A 7 6.98 -93.88 2.36
C GLU A 7 5.74 -93.76 3.27
N PRO A 8 5.51 -94.77 4.14
CA PRO A 8 4.27 -94.80 4.91
C PRO A 8 4.18 -93.63 5.90
N ARG A 9 2.99 -93.04 6.02
CA ARG A 9 2.64 -92.02 7.01
C ARG A 9 2.88 -92.61 8.40
N GLU A 10 3.60 -91.87 9.24
CA GLU A 10 4.07 -92.34 10.56
C GLU A 10 4.96 -93.61 10.54
N GLY A 11 5.43 -94.06 9.37
CA GLY A 11 6.23 -95.28 9.22
C GLY A 11 5.46 -96.58 9.50
N ARG A 12 4.13 -96.60 9.32
CA ARG A 12 3.26 -97.74 9.61
C ARG A 12 2.58 -98.30 8.37
N VAL A 13 2.47 -99.62 8.31
CA VAL A 13 1.68 -100.38 7.31
C VAL A 13 0.84 -101.43 8.04
N VAL A 14 -0.33 -101.77 7.51
CA VAL A 14 -1.22 -102.81 8.05
C VAL A 14 -1.14 -104.02 7.13
N ILE A 15 -0.52 -105.11 7.60
CA ILE A 15 -0.30 -106.31 6.79
C ILE A 15 -1.53 -107.22 6.86
N GLY A 16 -2.07 -107.59 5.70
CA GLY A 16 -3.18 -108.52 5.51
C GLY A 16 -2.73 -109.95 5.17
N GLU A 17 -3.66 -110.76 4.66
CA GLU A 17 -3.35 -112.08 4.11
C GLU A 17 -2.54 -111.94 2.80
N ASP A 18 -1.87 -113.01 2.37
CA ASP A 18 -1.12 -113.09 1.09
C ASP A 18 -0.05 -112.02 0.82
N ARG A 19 0.41 -111.35 1.89
CA ARG A 19 1.42 -110.26 1.88
C ARG A 19 0.89 -108.93 1.34
N ASP A 20 -0.42 -108.81 1.24
CA ASP A 20 -1.08 -107.54 0.95
C ASP A 20 -0.92 -106.61 2.15
N PHE A 21 -0.97 -105.31 1.91
CA PHE A 21 -0.95 -104.34 3.00
C PHE A 21 -1.59 -103.01 2.65
N ASP A 22 -2.30 -102.45 3.63
CA ASP A 22 -2.86 -101.11 3.57
C ASP A 22 -1.90 -100.10 4.18
N PHE A 23 -1.86 -98.91 3.60
CA PHE A 23 -1.02 -97.83 4.08
C PHE A 23 -1.54 -96.46 3.66
N ALA A 24 -1.04 -95.43 4.34
CA ALA A 24 -1.20 -94.03 3.96
C ALA A 24 0.20 -93.44 3.75
N GLY A 25 0.32 -92.25 3.15
CA GLY A 25 1.59 -91.53 3.02
C GLY A 25 2.00 -91.30 1.56
N GLY A 26 3.29 -91.36 1.29
CA GLY A 26 3.86 -91.05 -0.01
C GLY A 26 4.11 -92.32 -0.85
N VAL A 27 3.76 -92.28 -2.13
CA VAL A 27 4.16 -93.29 -3.12
C VAL A 27 4.91 -92.58 -4.24
N ARG A 28 6.17 -92.95 -4.46
CA ARG A 28 6.96 -92.44 -5.59
C ARG A 28 7.15 -93.53 -6.63
N ALA A 29 6.65 -93.29 -7.84
CA ALA A 29 6.79 -94.17 -8.99
C ALA A 29 7.30 -93.37 -10.19
N GLY A 30 8.60 -93.55 -10.49
CA GLY A 30 9.27 -92.84 -11.57
C GLY A 30 9.22 -91.32 -11.41
N ASN A 31 8.48 -90.66 -12.29
CA ASN A 31 8.30 -89.21 -12.31
C ASN A 31 7.05 -88.73 -11.56
N LEU A 32 6.22 -89.64 -11.05
CA LEU A 32 5.07 -89.30 -10.20
C LEU A 32 5.38 -89.51 -8.72
N GLN A 33 4.83 -88.63 -7.90
CA GLN A 33 4.84 -88.72 -6.45
C GLN A 33 3.42 -88.43 -5.94
N PHE A 34 2.77 -89.46 -5.42
CA PHE A 34 1.44 -89.41 -4.84
C PHE A 34 1.55 -89.21 -3.34
N GLU A 35 0.67 -88.39 -2.77
CA GLU A 35 0.43 -88.26 -1.34
C GLU A 35 -1.04 -88.54 -1.07
N GLY A 36 -1.35 -89.39 -0.11
CA GLY A 36 -2.72 -89.80 0.16
C GLY A 36 -2.92 -90.48 1.49
N SER A 37 -4.19 -90.78 1.78
CA SER A 37 -4.63 -91.28 3.07
C SER A 37 -5.09 -92.74 3.05
N ASP A 38 -5.36 -93.31 1.87
CA ASP A 38 -5.84 -94.69 1.72
C ASP A 38 -5.28 -95.34 0.46
N TYR A 39 -4.34 -96.28 0.65
CA TYR A 39 -3.72 -97.10 -0.38
C TYR A 39 -3.70 -98.57 0.04
N ALA A 40 -3.94 -99.47 -0.91
CA ALA A 40 -3.87 -100.92 -0.72
C ALA A 40 -2.88 -101.54 -1.71
N PHE A 41 -1.84 -102.20 -1.22
CA PHE A 41 -0.92 -102.96 -2.05
C PHE A 41 -1.36 -104.43 -2.17
N ASP A 42 -1.57 -104.87 -3.40
CA ASP A 42 -1.87 -106.27 -3.75
C ASP A 42 -0.60 -106.94 -4.27
N TYR A 43 -0.15 -107.95 -3.52
CA TYR A 43 1.06 -108.70 -3.84
C TYR A 43 0.86 -109.69 -5.01
N GLU A 44 -0.33 -110.25 -5.22
CA GLU A 44 -0.63 -111.16 -6.33
C GLU A 44 -0.57 -110.42 -7.67
N SER A 45 -1.31 -109.33 -7.81
CA SER A 45 -1.35 -108.49 -9.02
C SER A 45 -0.14 -107.57 -9.15
N PHE A 46 0.63 -107.38 -8.08
CA PHE A 46 1.80 -106.51 -8.00
C PHE A 46 1.46 -105.05 -8.36
N SER A 47 0.42 -104.52 -7.71
CA SER A 47 -0.10 -103.18 -7.91
C SER A 47 -0.51 -102.51 -6.59
N ILE A 48 -0.67 -101.20 -6.63
CA ILE A 48 -1.17 -100.38 -5.53
C ILE A 48 -2.50 -99.77 -5.98
N GLU A 49 -3.58 -100.10 -5.29
CA GLU A 49 -4.85 -99.39 -5.39
C GLU A 49 -4.71 -98.02 -4.71
N LEU A 50 -5.03 -96.98 -5.47
CA LEU A 50 -4.97 -95.59 -5.07
C LEU A 50 -6.39 -95.12 -4.74
N ASN A 51 -6.89 -95.45 -3.55
CA ASN A 51 -8.29 -95.20 -3.18
C ASN A 51 -8.56 -93.73 -2.81
N ALA A 52 -7.60 -93.06 -2.17
CA ALA A 52 -7.71 -91.64 -1.81
C ALA A 52 -6.37 -90.92 -1.93
N VAL A 53 -6.02 -90.48 -3.14
CA VAL A 53 -4.89 -89.57 -3.38
C VAL A 53 -5.35 -88.13 -3.14
N GLU A 54 -4.64 -87.42 -2.25
CA GLU A 54 -4.88 -86.00 -1.98
C GLU A 54 -4.20 -85.16 -3.08
N SER A 55 -2.93 -85.43 -3.38
CA SER A 55 -2.24 -84.75 -4.48
C SER A 55 -1.19 -85.63 -5.17
N CYS A 56 -0.88 -85.28 -6.40
CA CYS A 56 0.10 -85.96 -7.23
C CYS A 56 1.01 -84.96 -7.93
N LYS A 57 2.29 -84.99 -7.52
CA LYS A 57 3.38 -84.19 -8.09
C LYS A 57 3.98 -84.89 -9.30
N LEU A 58 4.03 -84.16 -10.41
CA LEU A 58 4.56 -84.63 -11.69
C LEU A 58 5.98 -84.08 -11.92
N ARG A 59 6.87 -84.89 -12.49
CA ARG A 59 8.17 -84.44 -12.98
C ARG A 59 8.31 -84.75 -14.47
N VAL A 60 8.97 -83.88 -15.21
CA VAL A 60 9.29 -84.11 -16.64
C VAL A 60 10.79 -84.26 -16.83
N ASN A 61 11.15 -85.21 -17.68
CA ASN A 61 12.52 -85.37 -18.18
C ASN A 61 12.77 -84.34 -19.28
N GLU A 62 13.75 -83.46 -19.09
CA GLU A 62 14.22 -82.53 -20.12
C GLU A 62 15.25 -83.22 -21.05
N GLU A 63 15.41 -82.67 -22.26
CA GLU A 63 16.46 -83.12 -23.19
C GLU A 63 17.88 -82.86 -22.65
N GLU A 64 18.02 -81.85 -21.79
CA GLU A 64 19.26 -81.50 -21.10
C GLU A 64 19.64 -82.57 -20.07
N LYS A 65 20.88 -83.08 -20.16
CA LYS A 65 21.39 -84.11 -19.26
C LYS A 65 22.15 -83.49 -18.09
N ASP A 66 22.01 -84.09 -16.90
CA ASP A 66 22.80 -83.76 -15.73
C ASP A 66 24.30 -84.12 -15.93
N ALA A 67 25.15 -83.71 -14.98
CA ALA A 67 26.58 -84.01 -14.99
C ALA A 67 26.92 -85.52 -15.00
N GLN A 68 25.92 -86.39 -14.80
CA GLN A 68 26.01 -87.85 -14.77
C GLN A 68 25.40 -88.49 -16.03
N GLY A 69 24.99 -87.69 -17.02
CA GLY A 69 24.45 -88.16 -18.30
C GLY A 69 22.99 -88.60 -18.26
N ARG A 70 22.26 -88.34 -17.17
CA ARG A 70 20.84 -88.66 -17.00
C ARG A 70 19.96 -87.46 -17.39
N PRO A 71 18.75 -87.65 -17.93
CA PRO A 71 17.84 -86.55 -18.19
C PRO A 71 17.58 -85.74 -16.91
N LYS A 72 17.66 -84.41 -17.00
CA LYS A 72 17.35 -83.53 -15.87
C LYS A 72 15.84 -83.57 -15.61
N ARG A 73 15.45 -83.90 -14.38
CA ARG A 73 14.04 -83.92 -13.96
C ARG A 73 13.64 -82.56 -13.41
N LYS A 74 12.62 -81.93 -13.99
CA LYS A 74 12.02 -80.71 -13.45
C LYS A 74 10.62 -81.01 -12.89
N LEU A 75 10.29 -80.35 -11.79
CA LEU A 75 8.98 -80.44 -11.15
C LEU A 75 7.98 -79.58 -11.94
N VAL A 76 6.83 -80.17 -12.29
CA VAL A 76 5.66 -79.45 -12.77
C VAL A 76 5.03 -78.74 -11.58
N ARG A 77 4.68 -77.46 -11.74
CA ARG A 77 4.38 -76.55 -10.63
C ARG A 77 2.99 -76.76 -10.05
N ASN A 78 1.99 -77.03 -10.88
CA ASN A 78 0.66 -77.45 -10.42
C ASN A 78 0.57 -78.98 -10.32
N GLU A 79 -0.31 -79.42 -9.43
CA GLU A 79 -0.47 -80.82 -9.05
C GLU A 79 -1.81 -81.35 -9.59
N LEU A 80 -1.89 -82.66 -9.79
CA LEU A 80 -3.16 -83.34 -10.00
C LEU A 80 -3.73 -83.73 -8.63
N GLU A 81 -4.96 -83.32 -8.34
CA GLU A 81 -5.65 -83.65 -7.09
C GLU A 81 -6.76 -84.68 -7.34
N TYR A 82 -7.12 -85.43 -6.29
CA TYR A 82 -8.19 -86.43 -6.29
C TYR A 82 -8.01 -87.56 -7.30
N ILE A 83 -6.80 -88.09 -7.43
CA ILE A 83 -6.56 -89.26 -8.27
C ILE A 83 -7.13 -90.51 -7.60
N GLN A 84 -7.96 -91.26 -8.33
CA GLN A 84 -8.35 -92.63 -7.97
C GLN A 84 -7.98 -93.59 -9.10
N GLY A 85 -7.52 -94.78 -8.75
CA GLY A 85 -7.16 -95.80 -9.74
C GLY A 85 -6.16 -96.83 -9.23
N VAL A 86 -5.40 -97.40 -10.16
CA VAL A 86 -4.43 -98.48 -9.87
C VAL A 86 -3.06 -98.14 -10.45
N LEU A 87 -2.05 -98.10 -9.58
CA LEU A 87 -0.64 -98.03 -9.96
C LEU A 87 -0.07 -99.46 -10.04
N ARG A 88 0.12 -99.95 -11.26
CA ARG A 88 0.74 -101.25 -11.52
C ARG A 88 2.26 -101.10 -11.44
N VAL A 89 2.89 -101.76 -10.46
CA VAL A 89 4.33 -101.63 -10.19
C VAL A 89 5.15 -102.30 -11.30
N ASP A 90 4.79 -103.54 -11.65
CA ASP A 90 5.35 -104.31 -12.78
C ASP A 90 4.33 -105.41 -13.18
N VAL A 91 4.64 -106.24 -14.16
CA VAL A 91 3.84 -107.43 -14.47
C VAL A 91 3.90 -108.43 -13.29
N PRO A 92 2.81 -109.12 -12.90
CA PRO A 92 2.75 -110.00 -11.72
C PRO A 92 3.90 -111.03 -11.59
N ILE A 93 4.42 -111.52 -12.72
CA ILE A 93 5.52 -112.51 -12.77
C ILE A 93 6.92 -111.89 -12.55
N ASN A 94 7.05 -110.57 -12.50
CA ASN A 94 8.33 -109.84 -12.48
C ASN A 94 8.63 -109.15 -11.14
N LYS A 95 8.30 -109.78 -10.01
CA LYS A 95 8.56 -109.25 -8.65
C LYS A 95 10.05 -108.98 -8.34
N SER A 96 10.97 -109.53 -9.14
CA SER A 96 12.43 -109.36 -9.01
C SER A 96 13.03 -108.30 -9.96
N GLY A 97 12.24 -107.72 -10.86
CA GLY A 97 12.72 -106.75 -11.86
C GLY A 97 13.59 -107.33 -12.99
N ARG A 98 13.77 -108.66 -13.06
CA ARG A 98 14.62 -109.30 -14.08
C ARG A 98 14.08 -109.16 -15.51
N LEU A 99 12.77 -109.04 -15.67
CA LEU A 99 12.09 -108.95 -16.97
C LEU A 99 11.80 -107.49 -17.39
N SER A 100 12.35 -106.49 -16.70
CA SER A 100 12.01 -105.08 -16.95
C SER A 100 12.37 -104.60 -18.36
N GLU A 101 13.39 -105.18 -19.03
CA GLU A 101 13.67 -104.88 -20.45
C GLU A 101 12.56 -105.39 -21.39
N ALA A 102 11.92 -106.52 -21.07
CA ALA A 102 10.83 -107.09 -21.86
C ALA A 102 9.48 -106.38 -21.64
N TYR A 103 9.35 -105.64 -20.54
CA TYR A 103 8.16 -104.88 -20.17
C TYR A 103 8.52 -103.43 -19.84
N PRO A 104 8.92 -102.63 -20.86
CA PRO A 104 9.36 -101.24 -20.65
C PRO A 104 8.25 -100.30 -20.19
N GLN A 105 6.98 -100.66 -20.39
CA GLN A 105 5.82 -99.85 -20.08
C GLN A 105 5.53 -99.73 -18.58
N TYR A 106 6.12 -100.57 -17.72
CA TYR A 106 5.91 -100.49 -16.27
C TYR A 106 6.95 -99.58 -15.59
N PRO A 107 6.57 -98.82 -14.53
CA PRO A 107 5.23 -98.79 -13.90
C PRO A 107 4.13 -98.17 -14.79
N VAL A 108 2.86 -98.52 -14.56
CA VAL A 108 1.68 -97.99 -15.28
C VAL A 108 0.66 -97.47 -14.28
N LEU A 109 0.21 -96.22 -14.45
CA LEU A 109 -0.94 -95.66 -13.74
C LEU A 109 -2.19 -95.77 -14.62
N VAL A 110 -3.27 -96.34 -14.08
CA VAL A 110 -4.60 -96.35 -14.72
C VAL A 110 -5.56 -95.67 -13.76
N THR A 111 -6.19 -94.57 -14.16
CA THR A 111 -7.24 -93.91 -13.36
C THR A 111 -8.63 -94.31 -13.85
N ASP A 112 -9.61 -94.32 -12.94
CA ASP A 112 -11.00 -94.70 -13.21
C ASP A 112 -12.01 -93.56 -12.95
N GLU A 113 -11.66 -92.59 -12.10
CA GLU A 113 -12.44 -91.38 -11.85
C GLU A 113 -11.74 -90.10 -12.36
N PRO A 114 -12.48 -88.98 -12.56
CA PRO A 114 -11.90 -87.70 -12.94
C PRO A 114 -10.95 -87.14 -11.88
N SER A 115 -9.94 -86.39 -12.31
CA SER A 115 -9.01 -85.67 -11.43
C SER A 115 -9.06 -84.16 -11.73
N TYR A 116 -8.45 -83.35 -10.87
CA TYR A 116 -8.56 -81.89 -10.98
C TYR A 116 -7.19 -81.21 -10.99
N VAL A 117 -7.07 -80.15 -11.78
CA VAL A 117 -5.94 -79.22 -11.77
C VAL A 117 -6.47 -77.82 -11.45
N HIS A 118 -5.76 -77.12 -10.56
CA HIS A 118 -6.10 -75.80 -10.06
C HIS A 118 -4.97 -74.78 -10.32
N TRP A 119 -5.34 -73.50 -10.33
CA TRP A 119 -4.45 -72.32 -10.49
C TRP A 119 -4.61 -71.33 -9.33
N ASP A 120 -5.04 -71.82 -8.17
CA ASP A 120 -5.38 -71.02 -6.98
C ASP A 120 -4.16 -70.63 -6.12
N ASP A 121 -2.95 -70.96 -6.57
CA ASP A 121 -1.70 -70.58 -5.89
C ASP A 121 -1.60 -69.04 -5.82
N GLU A 122 -1.26 -68.51 -4.64
CA GLU A 122 -1.07 -67.06 -4.43
C GLU A 122 -0.02 -66.46 -5.39
N ALA A 123 0.92 -67.27 -5.90
CA ALA A 123 1.89 -66.85 -6.90
C ALA A 123 1.28 -66.59 -8.30
N ILE A 124 0.08 -67.08 -8.57
CA ILE A 124 -0.64 -66.93 -9.84
C ILE A 124 -1.76 -65.91 -9.63
N GLU A 125 -1.56 -64.69 -10.13
CA GLU A 125 -2.56 -63.62 -10.07
C GLU A 125 -3.13 -63.39 -8.65
N GLU A 126 -2.29 -63.51 -7.63
CA GLU A 126 -2.65 -63.34 -6.21
C GLU A 126 -3.76 -64.30 -5.72
N GLY A 127 -3.87 -65.48 -6.34
CA GLY A 127 -4.88 -66.49 -5.98
C GLY A 127 -6.29 -66.18 -6.48
N ALA A 128 -6.43 -65.31 -7.50
CA ALA A 128 -7.72 -64.92 -8.06
C ALA A 128 -8.55 -66.08 -8.67
N TYR A 129 -7.92 -67.22 -8.96
CA TYR A 129 -8.57 -68.40 -9.52
C TYR A 129 -9.11 -69.34 -8.42
N GLU A 130 -10.24 -68.97 -7.80
CA GLU A 130 -10.88 -69.76 -6.75
C GLU A 130 -11.22 -71.20 -7.22
N ARG A 131 -10.80 -72.22 -6.45
CA ARG A 131 -10.87 -73.65 -6.84
C ARG A 131 -12.27 -74.17 -7.21
N ASP A 132 -13.31 -73.59 -6.62
CA ASP A 132 -14.71 -73.96 -6.85
C ASP A 132 -15.29 -73.33 -8.12
N ARG A 133 -14.67 -72.26 -8.62
CA ARG A 133 -15.13 -71.51 -9.80
C ARG A 133 -14.22 -71.64 -11.01
N PHE A 134 -12.95 -71.98 -10.81
CA PHE A 134 -11.96 -72.12 -11.86
C PHE A 134 -11.12 -73.39 -11.66
N ARG A 135 -11.39 -74.41 -12.47
CA ARG A 135 -10.68 -75.70 -12.41
C ARG A 135 -10.70 -76.41 -13.75
N PHE A 136 -9.72 -77.26 -13.97
CA PHE A 136 -9.71 -78.17 -15.11
C PHE A 136 -10.07 -79.58 -14.64
N VAL A 137 -11.14 -80.14 -15.20
CA VAL A 137 -11.61 -81.50 -14.91
C VAL A 137 -10.96 -82.45 -15.90
N VAL A 138 -9.97 -83.21 -15.44
CA VAL A 138 -9.22 -84.18 -16.23
C VAL A 138 -10.01 -85.49 -16.30
N GLU A 139 -10.25 -85.98 -17.51
CA GLU A 139 -10.88 -87.27 -17.77
C GLU A 139 -9.99 -88.44 -17.31
N PRO A 140 -10.56 -89.60 -16.94
CA PRO A 140 -9.78 -90.80 -16.61
C PRO A 140 -8.75 -91.13 -17.71
N PHE A 141 -7.50 -91.37 -17.31
CA PHE A 141 -6.37 -91.54 -18.21
C PHE A 141 -5.50 -92.74 -17.83
N THR A 142 -4.63 -93.14 -18.75
CA THR A 142 -3.61 -94.16 -18.51
C THR A 142 -2.23 -93.61 -18.87
N LEU A 143 -1.31 -93.61 -17.92
CA LEU A 143 0.10 -93.26 -18.14
C LEU A 143 0.96 -94.51 -17.98
N ASP A 144 1.73 -94.84 -19.01
CA ASP A 144 2.74 -95.89 -18.94
C ASP A 144 4.15 -95.29 -18.87
N SER A 145 5.15 -96.14 -18.65
CA SER A 145 6.56 -95.77 -18.70
C SER A 145 6.90 -94.60 -17.76
N LEU A 146 6.37 -94.63 -16.52
CA LEU A 146 6.41 -93.48 -15.60
C LEU A 146 7.81 -92.92 -15.31
N ASP A 147 8.88 -93.68 -15.57
CA ASP A 147 10.28 -93.25 -15.41
C ASP A 147 10.81 -92.37 -16.55
N ALA A 148 10.16 -92.42 -17.71
CA ALA A 148 10.59 -91.84 -18.98
C ALA A 148 9.68 -90.69 -19.46
N LEU A 149 8.80 -90.17 -18.60
CA LEU A 149 7.85 -89.11 -18.94
C LEU A 149 8.56 -87.80 -19.32
N GLY A 150 8.43 -87.38 -20.57
CA GLY A 150 8.78 -86.05 -21.06
C GLY A 150 7.55 -85.15 -21.15
N ARG A 151 7.74 -83.95 -21.71
CA ARG A 151 6.64 -82.97 -21.88
C ARG A 151 5.57 -83.44 -22.87
N LYS A 152 5.94 -84.23 -23.89
CA LYS A 152 5.03 -84.66 -24.97
C LYS A 152 4.13 -85.82 -24.54
N GLU A 153 4.57 -86.58 -23.55
CA GLU A 153 3.86 -87.75 -23.03
C GLU A 153 2.84 -87.38 -21.94
N LEU A 154 3.00 -86.22 -21.28
CA LEU A 154 2.05 -85.70 -20.30
C LEU A 154 0.98 -84.86 -20.99
N VAL A 155 -0.04 -85.55 -21.51
CA VAL A 155 -1.22 -84.94 -22.12
C VAL A 155 -2.47 -85.45 -21.41
N PHE A 156 -3.28 -84.54 -20.86
CA PHE A 156 -4.49 -84.87 -20.12
C PHE A 156 -5.71 -84.25 -20.80
N ALA A 157 -6.57 -85.09 -21.38
CA ALA A 157 -7.84 -84.65 -21.93
C ALA A 157 -8.80 -84.24 -20.80
N GLY A 158 -9.57 -83.18 -21.01
CA GLY A 158 -10.54 -82.75 -20.02
C GLY A 158 -11.30 -81.50 -20.41
N THR A 159 -11.94 -80.87 -19.42
CA THR A 159 -12.76 -79.69 -19.61
C THR A 159 -12.40 -78.60 -18.60
N LEU A 160 -12.13 -77.38 -19.08
CA LEU A 160 -12.03 -76.20 -18.23
C LEU A 160 -13.43 -75.76 -17.78
N GLU A 161 -13.66 -75.74 -16.46
CA GLU A 161 -14.82 -75.15 -15.82
C GLU A 161 -14.42 -73.81 -15.19
N SER A 162 -14.86 -72.70 -15.77
CA SER A 162 -14.52 -71.32 -15.35
C SER A 162 -15.72 -70.50 -14.89
N GLY A 163 -16.82 -71.13 -14.48
CA GLY A 163 -18.06 -70.46 -14.09
C GLY A 163 -18.67 -69.62 -15.23
N ASP A 164 -18.94 -68.35 -14.96
CA ASP A 164 -19.55 -67.42 -15.94
C ASP A 164 -18.51 -66.76 -16.88
N LEU A 165 -17.21 -67.02 -16.68
CA LEU A 165 -16.14 -66.39 -17.44
C LEU A 165 -16.14 -66.84 -18.91
N LEU A 166 -16.10 -68.15 -19.14
CA LEU A 166 -16.10 -68.79 -20.46
C LEU A 166 -17.05 -70.00 -20.43
N PRO A 167 -17.66 -70.37 -21.57
CA PRO A 167 -18.35 -71.66 -21.67
C PRO A 167 -17.37 -72.82 -21.43
N PRO A 168 -17.83 -74.00 -20.98
CA PRO A 168 -16.95 -75.15 -20.75
C PRO A 168 -16.11 -75.47 -21.99
N LEU A 169 -14.77 -75.47 -21.84
CA LEU A 169 -13.83 -75.69 -22.94
C LEU A 169 -13.22 -77.08 -22.86
N GLN A 170 -13.50 -77.93 -23.86
CA GLN A 170 -12.86 -79.24 -23.99
C GLN A 170 -11.47 -79.09 -24.59
N GLU A 171 -10.44 -79.38 -23.82
CA GLU A 171 -9.05 -79.17 -24.22
C GLU A 171 -8.13 -80.28 -23.70
N ASN A 172 -6.86 -80.24 -24.11
CA ASN A 172 -5.81 -81.13 -23.62
C ASN A 172 -4.76 -80.33 -22.83
N LEU A 173 -4.65 -80.60 -21.53
CA LEU A 173 -3.56 -80.04 -20.73
C LEU A 173 -2.24 -80.69 -21.11
N HIS A 174 -1.21 -79.86 -21.26
CA HIS A 174 0.16 -80.27 -21.47
C HIS A 174 1.08 -79.41 -20.60
N VAL A 175 2.35 -79.83 -20.46
CA VAL A 175 3.33 -79.06 -19.68
C VAL A 175 3.84 -77.87 -20.52
N MET A 176 3.48 -76.66 -20.08
CA MET A 176 3.88 -75.38 -20.67
C MET A 176 5.35 -75.05 -20.39
N ASP A 177 5.87 -73.99 -21.03
CA ASP A 177 7.28 -73.59 -20.89
C ASP A 177 7.68 -73.14 -19.48
N ASP A 178 6.72 -72.62 -18.72
CA ASP A 178 6.87 -72.20 -17.33
C ASP A 178 6.72 -73.37 -16.32
N LEU A 179 6.52 -74.59 -16.84
CA LEU A 179 6.31 -75.84 -16.10
C LEU A 179 4.97 -75.94 -15.36
N HIS A 180 3.96 -75.14 -15.71
CA HIS A 180 2.58 -75.46 -15.32
C HIS A 180 1.94 -76.38 -16.38
N LEU A 181 1.03 -77.25 -15.94
CA LEU A 181 0.03 -77.82 -16.84
C LEU A 181 -0.84 -76.67 -17.33
N GLY A 182 -1.15 -76.67 -18.61
CA GLY A 182 -1.86 -75.59 -19.27
C GLY A 182 -2.29 -75.99 -20.68
N PHE A 183 -2.91 -75.07 -21.40
CA PHE A 183 -3.26 -75.29 -22.81
C PHE A 183 -3.21 -73.99 -23.61
N THR A 184 -3.11 -74.13 -24.92
CA THR A 184 -3.33 -73.03 -25.87
C THR A 184 -4.38 -73.49 -26.87
N THR A 185 -5.47 -72.72 -27.02
CA THR A 185 -6.55 -73.01 -27.95
C THR A 185 -6.85 -71.81 -28.84
N SER A 186 -7.28 -72.08 -30.07
CA SER A 186 -7.74 -71.05 -30.99
C SER A 186 -9.24 -70.87 -30.83
N THR A 187 -9.67 -69.61 -30.77
CA THR A 187 -11.07 -69.21 -30.74
C THR A 187 -11.83 -69.64 -32.01
N PRO A 188 -13.14 -69.94 -31.90
CA PRO A 188 -13.98 -70.19 -33.05
C PRO A 188 -14.21 -68.92 -33.88
N SER A 189 -14.72 -69.07 -35.12
CA SER A 189 -15.11 -67.93 -35.96
C SER A 189 -16.15 -67.05 -35.25
N GLY A 190 -15.74 -65.86 -34.80
CA GLY A 190 -16.57 -64.93 -34.03
C GLY A 190 -16.14 -64.76 -32.56
N GLY A 191 -15.19 -65.56 -32.06
CA GLY A 191 -14.66 -65.46 -30.70
C GLY A 191 -15.49 -66.16 -29.63
N TYR A 192 -14.95 -66.21 -28.41
CA TYR A 192 -15.68 -66.59 -27.20
C TYR A 192 -16.27 -65.35 -26.52
N GLN A 193 -17.56 -65.43 -26.22
CA GLN A 193 -18.23 -64.46 -25.38
C GLN A 193 -17.84 -64.70 -23.91
N VAL A 194 -17.31 -63.68 -23.24
CA VAL A 194 -16.93 -63.74 -21.83
C VAL A 194 -17.91 -63.01 -20.92
N TYR A 195 -17.98 -63.43 -19.66
CA TYR A 195 -18.85 -62.84 -18.61
C TYR A 195 -20.31 -62.70 -19.02
N GLY A 196 -20.88 -63.73 -19.65
CA GLY A 196 -22.29 -63.71 -20.08
C GLY A 196 -22.58 -62.81 -21.28
N GLY A 197 -21.56 -62.45 -22.08
CA GLY A 197 -21.72 -61.72 -23.36
C GLY A 197 -21.28 -60.26 -23.33
N VAL A 198 -20.49 -59.86 -22.32
CA VAL A 198 -20.00 -58.48 -22.16
C VAL A 198 -18.63 -58.26 -22.81
N GLY A 199 -17.92 -59.32 -23.17
CA GLY A 199 -16.65 -59.21 -23.91
C GLY A 199 -16.52 -60.29 -24.97
N ASN A 200 -15.64 -60.08 -25.95
CA ASN A 200 -15.39 -61.04 -27.02
C ASN A 200 -13.89 -61.30 -27.18
N PHE A 201 -13.48 -62.55 -27.01
CA PHE A 201 -12.11 -62.98 -27.24
C PHE A 201 -12.01 -63.72 -28.56
N ASP A 202 -11.26 -63.19 -29.52
CA ASP A 202 -11.15 -63.74 -30.86
C ASP A 202 -9.72 -64.12 -31.27
N GLN A 203 -8.76 -64.08 -30.35
CA GLN A 203 -7.40 -64.63 -30.54
C GLN A 203 -7.14 -65.91 -29.73
N ASN A 204 -5.94 -66.47 -29.84
CA ASN A 204 -5.56 -67.67 -29.09
C ASN A 204 -5.62 -67.42 -27.58
N LEU A 205 -6.36 -68.29 -26.87
CA LEU A 205 -6.39 -68.33 -25.41
C LEU A 205 -5.29 -69.26 -24.90
N THR A 206 -4.54 -68.81 -23.91
CA THR A 206 -3.49 -69.58 -23.24
C THR A 206 -3.75 -69.60 -21.75
N LEU A 207 -3.70 -70.78 -21.13
CA LEU A 207 -3.74 -70.96 -19.69
C LEU A 207 -2.40 -71.53 -19.24
N ASP A 208 -1.67 -70.79 -18.40
CA ASP A 208 -0.39 -71.20 -17.81
C ASP A 208 -0.23 -70.60 -16.39
N GLY A 209 1.00 -70.53 -15.86
CA GLY A 209 1.29 -69.94 -14.55
C GLY A 209 1.16 -68.42 -14.46
N GLY A 210 0.88 -67.73 -15.57
CA GLY A 210 0.39 -66.35 -15.56
C GLY A 210 -1.15 -66.28 -15.62
N GLY A 211 -1.85 -67.39 -15.41
CA GLY A 211 -3.31 -67.45 -15.48
C GLY A 211 -3.84 -67.62 -16.91
N LEU A 212 -5.14 -67.36 -17.07
CA LEU A 212 -5.83 -67.40 -18.35
C LEU A 212 -5.64 -66.08 -19.09
N GLN A 213 -5.07 -66.15 -20.29
CA GLN A 213 -4.67 -64.98 -21.07
C GLN A 213 -5.09 -65.12 -22.53
N GLY A 214 -5.33 -63.99 -23.19
CA GLY A 214 -5.52 -63.95 -24.64
C GLY A 214 -5.73 -62.54 -25.16
N GLY A 215 -5.54 -62.38 -26.47
CA GLY A 215 -5.91 -61.16 -27.17
C GLY A 215 -7.40 -61.11 -27.49
N GLY A 216 -7.98 -59.92 -27.51
CA GLY A 216 -9.40 -59.74 -27.83
C GLY A 216 -9.89 -58.32 -27.63
N THR A 217 -11.21 -58.18 -27.72
CA THR A 217 -11.92 -56.90 -27.56
C THR A 217 -12.91 -56.96 -26.41
N LEU A 218 -13.03 -55.84 -25.70
CA LEU A 218 -13.97 -55.67 -24.61
C LEU A 218 -14.88 -54.47 -24.92
N ASP A 219 -16.16 -54.76 -25.14
CA ASP A 219 -17.18 -53.76 -25.41
C ASP A 219 -18.08 -53.59 -24.18
N PHE A 220 -18.00 -52.44 -23.52
CA PHE A 220 -18.80 -52.15 -22.35
C PHE A 220 -19.52 -50.81 -22.49
N LYS A 221 -20.85 -50.87 -22.63
CA LYS A 221 -21.71 -49.69 -22.86
C LYS A 221 -21.27 -48.90 -24.10
N THR A 222 -20.65 -47.74 -23.90
CA THR A 222 -20.10 -46.84 -24.92
C THR A 222 -18.59 -47.00 -25.11
N SER A 223 -17.93 -47.80 -24.26
CA SER A 223 -16.49 -48.02 -24.31
C SER A 223 -16.12 -49.28 -25.09
N HIS A 224 -14.97 -49.21 -25.76
CA HIS A 224 -14.35 -50.28 -26.51
C HIS A 224 -12.86 -50.32 -26.18
N ALA A 225 -12.36 -51.48 -25.76
CA ALA A 225 -10.94 -51.71 -25.48
C ALA A 225 -10.41 -52.90 -26.28
N GLU A 226 -9.25 -52.74 -26.90
CA GLU A 226 -8.56 -53.79 -27.66
C GLU A 226 -7.18 -54.04 -27.04
N SER A 227 -6.87 -55.32 -26.76
CA SER A 227 -5.56 -55.73 -26.28
C SER A 227 -5.06 -57.00 -26.96
N ASP A 228 -3.76 -57.04 -27.26
CA ASP A 228 -3.04 -58.27 -27.62
C ASP A 228 -2.98 -59.28 -26.46
N ARG A 229 -3.12 -58.82 -25.20
CA ARG A 229 -3.01 -59.67 -24.02
C ARG A 229 -3.80 -59.10 -22.84
N PHE A 230 -5.02 -59.59 -22.66
CA PHE A 230 -5.75 -59.50 -21.41
C PHE A 230 -5.48 -60.71 -20.52
N VAL A 231 -5.46 -60.49 -19.20
CA VAL A 231 -5.57 -61.52 -18.17
C VAL A 231 -7.03 -61.59 -17.74
N LEU A 232 -7.62 -62.77 -17.92
CA LEU A 232 -9.00 -63.09 -17.60
C LEU A 232 -9.05 -63.74 -16.20
N LEU A 233 -9.70 -63.06 -15.26
CA LEU A 233 -9.96 -63.58 -13.91
C LEU A 233 -11.44 -63.97 -13.81
N PRO A 234 -11.84 -64.85 -12.86
CA PRO A 234 -13.24 -65.23 -12.73
C PRO A 234 -14.21 -64.07 -12.43
N ASP A 235 -13.73 -62.91 -11.96
CA ASP A 235 -14.54 -61.76 -11.58
C ASP A 235 -14.19 -60.46 -12.33
N SER A 236 -13.08 -60.43 -13.06
CA SER A 236 -12.54 -59.21 -13.67
C SER A 236 -11.55 -59.50 -14.80
N THR A 237 -11.41 -58.55 -15.73
CA THR A 237 -10.39 -58.61 -16.79
C THR A 237 -9.43 -57.45 -16.65
N LYS A 238 -8.13 -57.71 -16.71
CA LYS A 238 -7.11 -56.65 -16.65
C LYS A 238 -6.08 -56.79 -17.75
N GLY A 239 -5.50 -55.67 -18.18
CA GLY A 239 -4.43 -55.67 -19.17
C GLY A 239 -4.12 -54.27 -19.67
N THR A 240 -3.15 -54.18 -20.58
CA THR A 240 -2.85 -52.94 -21.29
C THR A 240 -3.54 -52.97 -22.64
N ALA A 241 -4.51 -52.07 -22.85
CA ALA A 241 -5.20 -51.94 -24.12
C ALA A 241 -4.40 -51.01 -25.05
N GLN A 242 -4.07 -51.49 -26.25
CA GLN A 242 -3.41 -50.65 -27.26
C GLN A 242 -4.38 -49.57 -27.77
N VAL A 243 -5.68 -49.89 -27.81
CA VAL A 243 -6.75 -48.97 -28.17
C VAL A 243 -7.80 -48.98 -27.08
N PHE A 244 -8.13 -47.80 -26.56
CA PHE A 244 -9.28 -47.58 -25.71
C PHE A 244 -10.08 -46.41 -26.27
N THR A 245 -11.38 -46.62 -26.51
CA THR A 245 -12.26 -45.55 -26.97
C THR A 245 -13.54 -45.53 -26.16
N ASN A 246 -14.11 -44.35 -25.96
CA ASN A 246 -15.49 -44.17 -25.51
C ASN A 246 -16.21 -43.34 -26.55
N ILE A 247 -17.31 -43.86 -27.11
CA ILE A 247 -18.12 -43.15 -28.08
C ILE A 247 -19.05 -42.19 -27.34
N GLU A 248 -19.14 -40.94 -27.80
CA GLU A 248 -20.04 -39.95 -27.19
C GLU A 248 -21.50 -40.45 -27.17
N SER A 249 -22.22 -40.13 -26.10
CA SER A 249 -23.66 -40.42 -25.98
C SER A 249 -24.37 -39.27 -25.29
N ALA A 250 -25.50 -38.86 -25.87
CA ALA A 250 -26.43 -37.90 -25.27
C ALA A 250 -27.52 -38.57 -24.41
N GLY A 251 -27.63 -39.91 -24.43
CA GLY A 251 -28.57 -40.65 -23.60
C GLY A 251 -28.08 -40.78 -22.16
N PRO A 252 -28.95 -41.00 -21.16
CA PRO A 252 -28.54 -41.08 -19.76
C PRO A 252 -27.77 -42.39 -19.47
N PRO A 253 -26.59 -42.34 -18.82
CA PRO A 253 -25.85 -41.13 -18.47
C PRO A 253 -25.08 -40.55 -19.69
N PRO A 254 -25.08 -39.22 -19.89
CA PRO A 254 -24.38 -38.62 -21.01
C PRO A 254 -22.87 -38.69 -20.79
N VAL A 255 -22.12 -39.03 -21.83
CA VAL A 255 -20.66 -39.26 -21.75
C VAL A 255 -19.95 -38.64 -22.97
N PRO A 256 -18.73 -38.13 -22.78
CA PRO A 256 -17.96 -37.54 -23.87
C PRO A 256 -17.31 -38.60 -24.76
N GLU A 257 -16.79 -38.16 -25.89
CA GLU A 257 -15.85 -38.96 -26.66
C GLU A 257 -14.48 -39.00 -25.95
N VAL A 258 -13.86 -40.19 -25.93
CA VAL A 258 -12.53 -40.43 -25.33
C VAL A 258 -11.71 -41.33 -26.25
N GLN A 259 -10.42 -41.03 -26.39
CA GLN A 259 -9.42 -41.88 -27.03
C GLN A 259 -8.24 -42.07 -26.09
N GLY A 260 -7.80 -43.30 -25.92
CA GLY A 260 -6.60 -43.67 -25.15
C GLY A 260 -5.78 -44.67 -25.94
N GLU A 261 -4.46 -44.53 -25.83
CA GLU A 261 -3.47 -45.42 -26.42
C GLU A 261 -2.59 -45.98 -25.30
N GLU A 262 -2.35 -47.29 -25.31
CA GLU A 262 -1.53 -47.99 -24.30
C GLU A 262 -1.98 -47.76 -22.83
N VAL A 263 -3.27 -47.90 -22.57
CA VAL A 263 -3.86 -47.61 -21.26
C VAL A 263 -4.05 -48.89 -20.43
N VAL A 264 -3.88 -48.78 -19.12
CA VAL A 264 -4.16 -49.91 -18.21
C VAL A 264 -5.66 -49.99 -17.99
N VAL A 265 -6.27 -51.09 -18.41
CA VAL A 265 -7.71 -51.35 -18.30
C VAL A 265 -7.97 -52.38 -17.20
N LEU A 266 -8.98 -52.11 -16.39
CA LEU A 266 -9.59 -53.08 -15.47
C LEU A 266 -11.10 -53.05 -15.66
N PHE A 267 -11.65 -54.18 -16.06
CA PHE A 267 -13.07 -54.41 -16.26
C PHE A 267 -13.64 -55.29 -15.17
N GLU A 268 -14.69 -54.82 -14.50
CA GLU A 268 -15.33 -55.48 -13.37
C GLU A 268 -16.83 -55.67 -13.66
N PRO A 269 -17.21 -56.75 -14.35
CA PRO A 269 -18.58 -56.98 -14.84
C PRO A 269 -19.62 -56.98 -13.72
N ARG A 270 -19.31 -57.54 -12.54
CA ARG A 270 -20.24 -57.60 -11.40
C ARG A 270 -20.53 -56.23 -10.78
N SER A 271 -19.56 -55.31 -10.87
CA SER A 271 -19.71 -53.94 -10.41
C SER A 271 -20.18 -53.00 -11.52
N ASN A 272 -20.47 -53.54 -12.71
CA ASN A 272 -20.93 -52.81 -13.89
C ASN A 272 -20.06 -51.57 -14.19
N ARG A 273 -18.74 -51.75 -14.15
CA ARG A 273 -17.78 -50.69 -14.40
C ARG A 273 -16.56 -51.16 -15.20
N ILE A 274 -16.02 -50.24 -15.99
CA ILE A 274 -14.71 -50.35 -16.61
C ILE A 274 -13.88 -49.14 -16.21
N SER A 275 -12.62 -49.38 -15.86
CA SER A 275 -11.65 -48.33 -15.56
C SER A 275 -10.49 -48.40 -16.53
N ALA A 276 -9.98 -47.23 -16.90
CA ALA A 276 -8.82 -47.08 -17.76
C ALA A 276 -7.92 -46.01 -17.13
N ARG A 277 -6.60 -46.25 -17.08
CA ARG A 277 -5.62 -45.28 -16.59
C ARG A 277 -4.55 -45.06 -17.64
N SER A 278 -4.27 -43.78 -17.93
CA SER A 278 -3.23 -43.39 -18.87
C SER A 278 -1.84 -43.75 -18.33
N GLN A 279 -0.91 -44.06 -19.22
CA GLN A 279 0.50 -44.27 -18.88
C GLN A 279 1.35 -43.09 -19.37
N GLU A 280 2.10 -43.28 -20.46
CA GLU A 280 2.92 -42.23 -21.08
C GLU A 280 2.09 -41.28 -21.94
N VAL A 281 1.02 -41.79 -22.56
CA VAL A 281 0.13 -41.04 -23.44
C VAL A 281 -1.16 -40.67 -22.69
N PRO A 282 -1.51 -39.38 -22.57
CA PRO A 282 -2.76 -38.95 -21.94
C PRO A 282 -3.97 -39.35 -22.79
N PHE A 283 -5.13 -39.50 -22.15
CA PHE A 283 -6.38 -39.64 -22.90
C PHE A 283 -6.68 -38.35 -23.65
N ARG A 284 -7.21 -38.44 -24.87
CA ARG A 284 -7.83 -37.31 -25.58
C ARG A 284 -9.33 -37.35 -25.35
N LEU A 285 -9.92 -36.25 -24.91
CA LEU A 285 -11.35 -36.11 -24.68
C LEU A 285 -11.93 -34.99 -25.55
N PHE A 286 -13.24 -35.05 -25.80
CA PHE A 286 -14.00 -34.04 -26.55
C PHE A 286 -13.42 -33.79 -27.95
N ALA A 287 -13.26 -34.85 -28.75
CA ALA A 287 -12.69 -34.78 -30.10
C ALA A 287 -11.25 -34.20 -30.16
N GLY A 288 -10.49 -34.36 -29.06
CA GLY A 288 -9.11 -33.91 -28.95
C GLY A 288 -8.93 -32.46 -28.52
N GLU A 289 -9.99 -31.78 -28.05
CA GLU A 289 -9.86 -30.43 -27.47
C GLU A 289 -9.20 -30.42 -26.08
N SER A 290 -9.16 -31.57 -25.41
CA SER A 290 -8.52 -31.71 -24.11
C SER A 290 -7.76 -33.03 -23.95
N GLU A 291 -6.79 -33.03 -23.05
CA GLU A 291 -5.96 -34.18 -22.71
C GLU A 291 -6.03 -34.46 -21.20
N LEU A 292 -6.18 -35.73 -20.79
CA LEU A 292 -6.18 -36.17 -19.39
C LEU A 292 -4.98 -37.07 -19.09
N GLU A 293 -4.13 -36.61 -18.18
CA GLU A 293 -3.16 -37.46 -17.48
C GLU A 293 -3.81 -37.98 -16.19
N GLY A 294 -4.27 -39.23 -16.18
CA GLY A 294 -4.95 -39.79 -15.01
C GLY A 294 -5.82 -41.02 -15.26
N GLY A 295 -6.88 -41.16 -14.47
CA GLY A 295 -7.81 -42.28 -14.49
C GLY A 295 -9.20 -41.90 -15.03
N LEU A 296 -9.85 -42.85 -15.69
CA LEU A 296 -11.24 -42.78 -16.13
C LEU A 296 -11.99 -44.00 -15.63
N VAL A 297 -13.24 -43.81 -15.20
CA VAL A 297 -14.16 -44.87 -14.80
C VAL A 297 -15.51 -44.63 -15.45
N LEU A 298 -15.95 -45.59 -16.26
CA LEU A 298 -17.28 -45.61 -16.87
C LEU A 298 -18.15 -46.63 -16.11
N GLY A 299 -19.28 -46.16 -15.57
CA GLY A 299 -20.23 -46.97 -14.80
C GLY A 299 -21.70 -46.64 -15.12
N ASP A 300 -22.60 -46.91 -14.19
CA ASP A 300 -24.05 -46.60 -14.32
C ASP A 300 -24.38 -45.11 -14.25
N GLU A 301 -23.60 -44.36 -13.48
CA GLU A 301 -23.81 -42.92 -13.27
C GLU A 301 -23.14 -42.04 -14.34
N GLY A 302 -22.37 -42.64 -15.26
CA GLY A 302 -21.67 -41.93 -16.34
C GLY A 302 -20.17 -42.14 -16.32
N LEU A 303 -19.46 -41.18 -16.90
CA LEU A 303 -17.99 -41.17 -16.94
C LEU A 303 -17.46 -40.22 -15.87
N THR A 304 -16.55 -40.73 -15.06
CA THR A 304 -15.80 -39.97 -14.05
C THR A 304 -14.31 -40.14 -14.28
N GLY A 305 -13.50 -39.26 -13.70
CA GLY A 305 -12.05 -39.40 -13.76
C GLY A 305 -11.33 -38.65 -12.66
N ASP A 306 -10.02 -38.84 -12.60
CA ASP A 306 -9.10 -38.23 -11.65
C ASP A 306 -7.80 -37.85 -12.37
N GLY A 307 -7.12 -36.81 -11.91
CA GLY A 307 -5.81 -36.41 -12.43
C GLY A 307 -5.75 -34.96 -12.93
N VAL A 308 -5.01 -34.74 -14.03
CA VAL A 308 -4.77 -33.41 -14.60
C VAL A 308 -5.29 -33.34 -16.04
N MET A 309 -6.29 -32.49 -16.25
CA MET A 309 -6.80 -32.11 -17.56
C MET A 309 -5.99 -30.93 -18.12
N ARG A 310 -5.61 -30.99 -19.39
CA ARG A 310 -4.96 -29.91 -20.16
C ARG A 310 -5.83 -29.54 -21.35
N PHE A 311 -6.15 -28.27 -21.52
CA PHE A 311 -6.96 -27.79 -22.65
C PHE A 311 -6.76 -26.29 -22.84
N SER A 312 -6.73 -25.80 -24.09
CA SER A 312 -6.66 -24.37 -24.42
C SER A 312 -5.58 -23.56 -23.65
N GLY A 313 -4.44 -24.18 -23.30
CA GLY A 313 -3.37 -23.55 -22.51
C GLY A 313 -3.61 -23.51 -20.99
N ALA A 314 -4.69 -24.12 -20.51
CA ALA A 314 -5.02 -24.29 -19.10
C ALA A 314 -4.71 -25.70 -18.59
N GLN A 315 -4.49 -25.79 -17.29
CA GLN A 315 -4.33 -27.02 -16.52
C GLN A 315 -5.36 -27.03 -15.40
N LEU A 316 -6.15 -28.09 -15.32
CA LEU A 316 -7.19 -28.30 -14.31
C LEU A 316 -6.92 -29.63 -13.61
N GLY A 317 -6.68 -29.59 -12.30
CA GLY A 317 -6.44 -30.77 -11.48
C GLY A 317 -7.58 -31.04 -10.51
N SER A 318 -8.02 -32.28 -10.39
CA SER A 318 -9.05 -32.72 -9.43
C SER A 318 -8.88 -34.20 -9.08
N ASP A 319 -9.26 -34.57 -7.87
CA ASP A 319 -9.40 -35.97 -7.44
C ASP A 319 -10.69 -36.61 -7.99
N LEU A 320 -11.65 -35.79 -8.43
CA LEU A 320 -12.90 -36.24 -9.03
C LEU A 320 -13.41 -35.23 -10.07
N PHE A 321 -13.37 -35.65 -11.33
CA PHE A 321 -14.10 -35.06 -12.45
C PHE A 321 -15.37 -35.86 -12.71
N ARG A 322 -16.46 -35.16 -13.00
CA ARG A 322 -17.64 -35.72 -13.65
C ARG A 322 -17.68 -35.19 -15.07
N TYR A 323 -17.74 -36.09 -16.03
CA TYR A 323 -17.81 -35.73 -17.44
C TYR A 323 -19.25 -35.85 -17.93
N ASN A 324 -19.65 -34.87 -18.73
CA ASN A 324 -20.85 -34.91 -19.56
C ASN A 324 -20.42 -34.96 -21.04
N ARG A 325 -21.35 -34.88 -21.99
CA ARG A 325 -21.06 -34.90 -23.42
C ARG A 325 -20.03 -33.83 -23.85
N SER A 326 -20.18 -32.61 -23.36
CA SER A 326 -19.34 -31.44 -23.69
C SER A 326 -18.90 -30.64 -22.45
N HIS A 327 -19.09 -31.19 -21.24
CA HIS A 327 -18.73 -30.52 -20.00
C HIS A 327 -17.77 -31.30 -19.11
N ILE A 328 -16.92 -30.57 -18.38
CA ILE A 328 -16.18 -31.06 -17.22
C ILE A 328 -16.72 -30.37 -15.97
N LEU A 329 -17.11 -31.16 -14.98
CA LEU A 329 -17.58 -30.68 -13.68
C LEU A 329 -16.64 -31.17 -12.58
N ALA A 330 -16.29 -30.30 -11.64
CA ALA A 330 -15.58 -30.70 -10.42
C ALA A 330 -16.06 -29.88 -9.21
N ASP A 331 -16.25 -30.54 -8.07
CA ASP A 331 -16.62 -29.89 -6.81
C ASP A 331 -15.41 -29.20 -6.16
N THR A 332 -14.19 -29.67 -6.46
CA THR A 332 -12.94 -29.09 -5.94
C THR A 332 -11.83 -29.29 -6.97
N ALA A 333 -11.33 -28.19 -7.52
CA ALA A 333 -10.26 -28.23 -8.50
C ALA A 333 -9.18 -27.17 -8.23
N SER A 334 -7.98 -27.43 -8.74
CA SER A 334 -6.94 -26.41 -8.95
C SER A 334 -6.92 -26.01 -10.41
N PHE A 335 -6.93 -24.71 -10.69
CA PHE A 335 -6.92 -24.18 -12.05
C PHE A 335 -5.69 -23.29 -12.26
N GLN A 336 -5.01 -23.50 -13.39
CA GLN A 336 -3.86 -22.74 -13.83
C GLN A 336 -4.01 -22.42 -15.32
N LEU A 337 -3.70 -21.19 -15.71
CA LEU A 337 -3.65 -20.75 -17.10
C LEU A 337 -2.26 -20.20 -17.42
N ASP A 338 -1.64 -20.71 -18.48
CA ASP A 338 -0.33 -20.26 -18.95
C ASP A 338 -0.47 -19.13 -19.99
N GLN A 339 0.50 -18.21 -20.05
CA GLN A 339 0.52 -17.16 -21.07
C GLN A 339 0.91 -17.71 -22.44
N GLN A 340 0.18 -17.30 -23.49
CA GLN A 340 0.42 -17.75 -24.86
C GLN A 340 1.78 -17.33 -25.45
N VAL A 341 2.40 -16.24 -24.96
CA VAL A 341 3.59 -15.63 -25.60
C VAL A 341 4.89 -15.88 -24.84
N GLU A 342 4.85 -16.09 -23.52
CA GLU A 342 6.06 -16.19 -22.68
C GLU A 342 6.18 -17.50 -21.88
N GLY A 343 5.18 -18.40 -21.94
CA GLY A 343 5.17 -19.62 -21.11
C GLY A 343 5.16 -19.34 -19.60
N ALA A 344 4.92 -18.09 -19.21
CA ALA A 344 4.81 -17.64 -17.84
C ALA A 344 3.39 -17.88 -17.31
N LEU A 345 3.27 -18.13 -16.01
CA LEU A 345 1.98 -18.30 -15.34
C LEU A 345 1.14 -17.02 -15.47
N ALA A 346 -0.03 -17.11 -16.12
CA ALA A 346 -0.95 -15.99 -16.29
C ALA A 346 -1.92 -15.86 -15.12
N PHE A 347 -2.41 -17.01 -14.63
CA PHE A 347 -3.47 -17.08 -13.63
C PHE A 347 -3.35 -18.39 -12.85
N LYS A 348 -3.54 -18.34 -11.53
CA LYS A 348 -3.54 -19.52 -10.66
C LYS A 348 -4.52 -19.37 -9.51
N THR A 349 -5.27 -20.44 -9.26
CA THR A 349 -6.20 -20.56 -8.13
C THR A 349 -6.35 -22.02 -7.69
N GLY A 350 -6.90 -22.23 -6.50
CA GLY A 350 -7.20 -23.55 -5.95
C GLY A 350 -8.46 -23.54 -5.09
N ASN A 351 -8.96 -24.73 -4.79
CA ASN A 351 -10.19 -24.97 -4.02
C ASN A 351 -11.44 -24.30 -4.62
N VAL A 352 -11.65 -24.49 -5.92
CA VAL A 352 -12.82 -23.95 -6.63
C VAL A 352 -13.72 -25.07 -7.14
N HIS A 353 -15.02 -24.85 -7.10
CA HIS A 353 -15.98 -25.57 -7.92
C HIS A 353 -15.88 -25.07 -9.37
N CYS A 354 -15.95 -25.96 -10.36
CA CYS A 354 -15.88 -25.56 -11.76
C CYS A 354 -16.89 -26.28 -12.67
N ASP A 355 -17.34 -25.56 -13.68
CA ASP A 355 -18.10 -26.05 -14.84
C ASP A 355 -17.45 -25.52 -16.12
N ILE A 356 -16.94 -26.41 -16.95
CA ILE A 356 -16.27 -26.07 -18.22
C ILE A 356 -17.14 -26.58 -19.36
N ASP A 357 -17.63 -25.67 -20.18
CA ASP A 357 -18.44 -25.93 -21.37
C ASP A 357 -17.57 -25.78 -22.63
N PHE A 358 -17.32 -26.88 -23.35
CA PHE A 358 -16.56 -26.87 -24.61
C PHE A 358 -17.39 -26.40 -25.82
N ASP A 359 -18.72 -26.45 -25.76
CA ASP A 359 -19.59 -25.94 -26.84
C ASP A 359 -19.61 -24.40 -26.83
N GLN A 360 -19.73 -23.80 -25.64
CA GLN A 360 -19.68 -22.34 -25.46
C GLN A 360 -18.25 -21.81 -25.30
N ARG A 361 -17.29 -22.68 -24.99
CA ARG A 361 -15.88 -22.36 -24.71
C ARG A 361 -15.73 -21.39 -23.54
N ILE A 362 -16.48 -21.67 -22.46
CA ILE A 362 -16.53 -20.90 -21.22
C ILE A 362 -16.22 -21.82 -20.04
N GLY A 363 -15.33 -21.39 -19.16
CA GLY A 363 -15.13 -22.01 -17.84
C GLY A 363 -15.68 -21.11 -16.74
N GLU A 364 -16.60 -21.62 -15.93
CA GLU A 364 -17.13 -20.94 -14.76
C GLU A 364 -16.53 -21.55 -13.49
N PHE A 365 -16.09 -20.70 -12.56
CA PHE A 365 -15.41 -21.10 -11.35
C PHE A 365 -15.96 -20.31 -10.15
N ALA A 366 -16.18 -20.99 -9.04
CA ALA A 366 -16.64 -20.39 -7.79
C ALA A 366 -15.83 -20.92 -6.60
N SER A 367 -15.48 -20.05 -5.65
CA SER A 367 -14.78 -20.47 -4.43
C SER A 367 -15.67 -21.31 -3.53
N ASN A 368 -15.11 -22.40 -2.99
CA ASN A 368 -15.79 -23.20 -1.96
C ASN A 368 -15.83 -22.50 -0.58
N ASP A 369 -14.93 -21.54 -0.34
CA ASP A 369 -14.77 -20.83 0.94
C ASP A 369 -15.31 -19.39 0.91
N GLY A 370 -16.10 -19.03 -0.11
CA GLY A 370 -16.64 -17.69 -0.32
C GLY A 370 -15.71 -16.78 -1.12
N GLU A 371 -14.40 -16.80 -0.86
CA GLU A 371 -13.39 -16.13 -1.69
C GLU A 371 -12.20 -17.05 -1.96
N THR A 372 -11.54 -16.88 -3.11
CA THR A 372 -10.32 -17.62 -3.46
C THR A 372 -9.22 -16.65 -3.83
N LYS A 373 -7.99 -17.02 -3.48
CA LYS A 373 -6.79 -16.27 -3.86
C LYS A 373 -6.49 -16.54 -5.33
N ILE A 374 -6.41 -15.47 -6.10
CA ILE A 374 -6.01 -15.44 -7.49
C ILE A 374 -4.66 -14.73 -7.58
N GLU A 375 -3.67 -15.40 -8.19
CA GLU A 375 -2.37 -14.79 -8.48
C GLU A 375 -2.31 -14.34 -9.94
N LEU A 376 -1.87 -13.09 -10.16
CA LEU A 376 -1.68 -12.46 -11.47
C LEU A 376 -0.20 -12.04 -11.64
N PRO A 377 0.72 -13.00 -11.89
CA PRO A 377 2.16 -12.77 -11.80
C PRO A 377 2.68 -11.71 -12.78
N ALA A 378 2.13 -11.64 -13.99
CA ALA A 378 2.54 -10.67 -15.01
C ALA A 378 2.26 -9.21 -14.61
N ASN A 379 1.12 -8.97 -13.96
CA ASN A 379 0.75 -7.67 -13.40
C ASN A 379 1.41 -7.44 -12.04
N GLN A 380 2.02 -8.48 -11.43
CA GLN A 380 2.53 -8.45 -10.06
C GLN A 380 1.44 -8.06 -9.05
N TYR A 381 0.24 -8.59 -9.23
CA TYR A 381 -0.87 -8.43 -8.28
C TYR A 381 -1.38 -9.80 -7.81
N MET A 382 -2.02 -9.81 -6.66
CA MET A 382 -2.90 -10.89 -6.22
C MET A 382 -4.24 -10.29 -5.80
N CYS A 383 -5.30 -11.08 -5.94
CA CYS A 383 -6.62 -10.69 -5.47
C CYS A 383 -7.39 -11.83 -4.80
N TYR A 384 -8.45 -11.46 -4.08
CA TYR A 384 -9.41 -12.38 -3.48
C TYR A 384 -10.77 -12.15 -4.13
N MET A 385 -11.31 -13.18 -4.77
CA MET A 385 -12.55 -13.11 -5.56
C MET A 385 -13.44 -14.30 -5.27
N ASP A 386 -14.74 -14.11 -5.43
CA ASP A 386 -15.74 -15.13 -5.09
C ASP A 386 -15.93 -16.07 -6.29
N GLU A 387 -16.05 -15.49 -7.47
CA GLU A 387 -16.32 -16.19 -8.72
C GLU A 387 -15.49 -15.59 -9.87
N PHE A 388 -15.17 -16.42 -10.85
CA PHE A 388 -14.61 -15.93 -12.11
C PHE A 388 -15.06 -16.78 -13.30
N LYS A 389 -15.17 -16.12 -14.45
CA LYS A 389 -15.53 -16.72 -15.74
C LYS A 389 -14.41 -16.52 -16.73
N TRP A 390 -13.94 -17.61 -17.32
CA TRP A 390 -12.92 -17.60 -18.37
C TRP A 390 -13.56 -17.77 -19.74
N PHE A 391 -13.45 -16.75 -20.58
CA PHE A 391 -13.87 -16.76 -21.98
C PHE A 391 -12.69 -17.19 -22.85
N MET A 392 -12.63 -18.47 -23.21
CA MET A 392 -11.45 -19.04 -23.88
C MET A 392 -11.15 -18.38 -25.22
N ASP A 393 -12.18 -18.06 -26.02
CA ASP A 393 -12.03 -17.45 -27.35
C ASP A 393 -11.60 -15.98 -27.32
N LYS A 394 -11.93 -15.28 -26.24
CA LYS A 394 -11.54 -13.87 -26.06
C LYS A 394 -10.23 -13.71 -25.30
N ALA A 395 -9.72 -14.79 -24.70
CA ALA A 395 -8.60 -14.74 -23.76
C ALA A 395 -8.87 -13.75 -22.59
N GLU A 396 -10.11 -13.68 -22.12
CA GLU A 396 -10.55 -12.76 -21.05
C GLU A 396 -11.01 -13.55 -19.82
N MET A 397 -10.69 -13.05 -18.63
CA MET A 397 -11.20 -13.56 -17.36
C MET A 397 -11.98 -12.46 -16.64
N ALA A 398 -13.28 -12.66 -16.45
CA ALA A 398 -14.13 -11.77 -15.67
C ALA A 398 -14.21 -12.29 -14.23
N MET A 399 -13.92 -11.46 -13.26
CA MET A 399 -13.87 -11.78 -11.83
C MET A 399 -14.85 -10.91 -11.06
N THR A 400 -15.52 -11.49 -10.08
CA THR A 400 -16.51 -10.80 -9.25
C THR A 400 -16.32 -11.14 -7.77
N SER A 401 -16.53 -10.16 -6.90
CA SER A 401 -16.57 -10.31 -5.45
C SER A 401 -17.81 -9.67 -4.86
N SER A 402 -18.38 -10.30 -3.83
CA SER A 402 -19.50 -9.78 -3.04
C SER A 402 -19.09 -8.73 -2.01
N ARG A 403 -17.79 -8.44 -1.86
CA ARG A 403 -17.29 -7.39 -0.97
C ARG A 403 -17.88 -6.04 -1.38
N GLU A 404 -18.69 -5.46 -0.49
CA GLU A 404 -19.25 -4.14 -0.75
C GLU A 404 -18.22 -3.04 -0.45
N PRO A 405 -18.09 -2.05 -1.35
CA PRO A 405 -17.23 -0.92 -1.11
C PRO A 405 -17.78 -0.08 0.03
N LEU A 406 -16.96 0.20 1.05
CA LEU A 406 -17.33 1.05 2.19
C LEU A 406 -17.97 2.36 1.69
N ASP A 407 -19.17 2.68 2.18
CA ASP A 407 -19.89 3.92 1.84
C ASP A 407 -19.31 5.15 2.54
N ASP A 408 -18.57 4.94 3.63
CA ASP A 408 -18.03 6.01 4.47
C ASP A 408 -16.51 5.87 4.61
N PHE A 409 -15.82 7.00 4.66
CA PHE A 409 -14.38 7.06 4.91
C PHE A 409 -14.13 6.71 6.39
N VAL A 410 -14.10 5.42 6.70
CA VAL A 410 -13.90 4.94 8.07
C VAL A 410 -12.53 5.41 8.57
N ILE A 411 -12.54 6.02 9.76
CA ILE A 411 -11.37 6.61 10.43
C ILE A 411 -10.37 5.52 10.87
N ASP A 412 -10.80 4.27 10.94
CA ASP A 412 -10.00 3.15 11.42
C ASP A 412 -9.11 2.56 10.32
N SER A 413 -7.79 2.69 10.51
CA SER A 413 -6.77 2.40 9.51
C SER A 413 -6.69 0.93 9.10
N ASP A 414 -7.21 0.04 9.95
CA ASP A 414 -7.14 -1.42 9.77
C ASP A 414 -8.35 -1.96 8.99
N GLU A 415 -9.51 -1.30 9.07
CA GLU A 415 -10.76 -1.79 8.47
C GLU A 415 -10.76 -1.61 6.94
N ALA A 416 -10.19 -0.51 6.41
CA ALA A 416 -10.03 -0.29 4.97
C ALA A 416 -9.01 -1.25 4.30
N SER A 417 -7.97 -1.66 5.04
CA SER A 417 -7.06 -2.70 4.56
C SER A 417 -7.70 -4.08 4.62
N SER A 418 -8.61 -4.33 5.57
CA SER A 418 -9.31 -5.60 5.69
C SER A 418 -10.39 -5.82 4.62
N SER A 419 -10.98 -4.75 4.08
CA SER A 419 -11.96 -4.82 3.00
C SER A 419 -11.34 -4.90 1.60
N SER A 420 -10.08 -4.47 1.43
CA SER A 420 -9.39 -4.51 0.14
C SER A 420 -9.24 -5.93 -0.39
N ASN A 421 -9.49 -6.12 -1.70
CA ASN A 421 -9.39 -7.42 -2.35
C ASN A 421 -8.28 -7.49 -3.40
N PHE A 422 -7.69 -6.36 -3.84
CA PHE A 422 -6.49 -6.33 -4.68
C PHE A 422 -5.27 -5.88 -3.89
N TYR A 423 -4.14 -6.56 -4.12
CA TYR A 423 -2.86 -6.27 -3.48
C TYR A 423 -1.71 -6.35 -4.48
N SER A 424 -0.89 -5.31 -4.54
CA SER A 424 0.37 -5.36 -5.28
C SER A 424 1.34 -6.32 -4.58
N THR A 425 2.04 -7.11 -5.38
CA THR A 425 3.14 -8.01 -4.97
C THR A 425 4.51 -7.42 -5.31
N ARG A 426 4.54 -6.23 -5.91
CA ARG A 426 5.78 -5.54 -6.29
C ARG A 426 6.40 -4.89 -5.05
N ALA A 427 7.69 -5.15 -4.83
CA ALA A 427 8.37 -4.82 -3.57
C ALA A 427 8.49 -3.31 -3.28
N ASP A 428 8.53 -2.47 -4.31
CA ASP A 428 8.63 -1.00 -4.21
C ASP A 428 7.28 -0.29 -4.07
N GLN A 429 6.15 -1.02 -4.08
CA GLN A 429 4.81 -0.44 -3.93
C GLN A 429 4.19 -0.67 -2.55
N ASP A 430 4.93 -1.28 -1.61
CA ASP A 430 4.54 -1.50 -0.22
C ASP A 430 3.14 -2.12 -0.04
N SER A 431 2.81 -3.10 -0.89
CA SER A 431 1.51 -3.76 -0.91
C SER A 431 0.33 -2.79 -1.10
N LEU A 432 0.50 -1.83 -2.03
CA LEU A 432 -0.59 -0.98 -2.52
C LEU A 432 -1.85 -1.83 -2.74
N ASN A 433 -2.96 -1.40 -2.13
CA ASN A 433 -4.20 -2.14 -2.13
C ASN A 433 -5.39 -1.22 -2.39
N PHE A 434 -6.42 -1.82 -2.96
CA PHE A 434 -7.71 -1.19 -3.21
C PHE A 434 -8.79 -2.26 -3.31
N LEU A 435 -10.05 -1.82 -3.27
CA LEU A 435 -11.21 -2.67 -3.41
C LEU A 435 -11.84 -2.44 -4.79
N ALA A 436 -11.98 -3.52 -5.57
CA ALA A 436 -12.74 -3.53 -6.81
C ALA A 436 -13.69 -4.74 -6.83
N PRO A 437 -15.02 -4.53 -6.79
CA PRO A 437 -16.01 -5.62 -6.83
C PRO A 437 -15.98 -6.42 -8.13
N THR A 438 -15.64 -5.78 -9.25
CA THR A 438 -15.57 -6.41 -10.57
C THR A 438 -14.21 -6.13 -11.21
N ALA A 439 -13.66 -7.12 -11.91
CA ALA A 439 -12.45 -6.94 -12.68
C ALA A 439 -12.40 -7.83 -13.91
N VAL A 440 -11.79 -7.34 -14.98
CA VAL A 440 -11.54 -8.09 -16.22
C VAL A 440 -10.03 -8.16 -16.45
N TYR A 441 -9.52 -9.38 -16.55
CA TYR A 441 -8.13 -9.63 -16.90
C TYR A 441 -8.02 -10.11 -18.35
N ASP A 442 -7.33 -9.34 -19.18
CA ASP A 442 -6.97 -9.73 -20.54
C ASP A 442 -5.65 -10.53 -20.49
N VAL A 443 -5.75 -11.82 -20.77
CA VAL A 443 -4.62 -12.76 -20.71
C VAL A 443 -3.62 -12.51 -21.84
N SER A 444 -4.07 -11.99 -22.98
CA SER A 444 -3.24 -11.76 -24.16
C SER A 444 -2.33 -10.53 -24.00
N GLU A 445 -2.88 -9.44 -23.47
CA GLU A 445 -2.13 -8.19 -23.23
C GLU A 445 -1.52 -8.14 -21.81
N ALA A 446 -1.96 -9.02 -20.90
CA ALA A 446 -1.69 -8.96 -19.46
C ALA A 446 -2.11 -7.60 -18.86
N VAL A 447 -3.36 -7.21 -19.14
CA VAL A 447 -3.96 -5.96 -18.66
C VAL A 447 -5.11 -6.30 -17.72
N LEU A 448 -5.03 -5.82 -16.48
CA LEU A 448 -6.06 -5.94 -15.46
C LEU A 448 -6.87 -4.64 -15.41
N LYS A 449 -8.17 -4.73 -15.65
CA LYS A 449 -9.13 -3.64 -15.56
C LYS A 449 -10.01 -3.87 -14.33
N CYS A 450 -9.87 -3.05 -13.31
CA CYS A 450 -10.63 -3.10 -12.07
C CYS A 450 -11.71 -2.01 -12.11
N GLU A 451 -12.96 -2.39 -11.90
CA GLU A 451 -14.12 -1.50 -12.03
C GLU A 451 -14.78 -1.25 -10.66
N SER A 452 -15.58 -0.18 -10.59
CA SER A 452 -16.30 0.23 -9.38
C SER A 452 -15.39 0.51 -8.18
N VAL A 453 -14.17 1.00 -8.42
CA VAL A 453 -13.24 1.40 -7.36
C VAL A 453 -13.63 2.78 -6.82
N LYS A 454 -14.07 2.84 -5.55
CA LYS A 454 -14.47 4.11 -4.93
C LYS A 454 -13.28 5.02 -4.64
N PHE A 455 -12.22 4.47 -4.05
CA PHE A 455 -10.99 5.21 -3.76
C PHE A 455 -9.79 4.27 -3.64
N ILE A 456 -8.60 4.84 -3.79
CA ILE A 456 -7.31 4.24 -3.43
C ILE A 456 -6.76 5.04 -2.27
N ARG A 457 -6.33 4.36 -1.21
CA ARG A 457 -5.61 5.03 -0.12
C ARG A 457 -4.12 5.00 -0.43
N THR A 458 -3.51 6.17 -0.51
CA THR A 458 -2.06 6.33 -0.69
C THR A 458 -1.56 7.47 0.20
N ALA A 459 -0.44 7.24 0.89
CA ALA A 459 0.11 8.12 1.92
C ALA A 459 -0.96 8.56 2.94
N ASP A 460 -1.21 9.87 3.04
CA ASP A 460 -2.22 10.49 3.88
C ASP A 460 -3.48 10.94 3.11
N ALA A 461 -3.68 10.48 1.87
CA ALA A 461 -4.80 10.89 1.01
C ALA A 461 -5.67 9.72 0.53
N PHE A 462 -6.92 10.06 0.22
CA PHE A 462 -7.81 9.21 -0.57
C PHE A 462 -7.89 9.75 -2.00
N VAL A 463 -7.61 8.89 -2.97
CA VAL A 463 -7.67 9.21 -4.40
C VAL A 463 -8.89 8.50 -5.01
N GLU A 464 -9.89 9.27 -5.40
CA GLU A 464 -11.12 8.80 -6.04
C GLU A 464 -10.99 8.87 -7.57
N PRO A 465 -10.99 7.74 -8.31
CA PRO A 465 -11.01 7.75 -9.76
C PRO A 465 -12.34 8.30 -10.31
N ASP A 466 -12.30 9.10 -11.38
CA ASP A 466 -13.51 9.76 -11.94
C ASP A 466 -14.59 8.77 -12.42
N SER A 467 -14.14 7.64 -12.94
CA SER A 467 -14.93 6.61 -13.62
C SER A 467 -15.04 5.33 -12.78
N GLY A 468 -14.39 5.29 -11.62
CA GLY A 468 -14.21 4.08 -10.82
C GLY A 468 -13.40 2.98 -11.51
N LEU A 469 -12.68 3.30 -12.59
CA LEU A 469 -11.86 2.36 -13.35
C LEU A 469 -10.38 2.53 -12.97
N ILE A 470 -9.72 1.42 -12.64
CA ILE A 470 -8.26 1.33 -12.50
C ILE A 470 -7.75 0.34 -13.53
N VAL A 471 -6.73 0.72 -14.29
CA VAL A 471 -6.07 -0.17 -15.24
C VAL A 471 -4.65 -0.43 -14.77
N VAL A 472 -4.32 -1.70 -14.53
CA VAL A 472 -2.98 -2.15 -14.14
C VAL A 472 -2.40 -2.98 -15.29
N ARG A 473 -1.28 -2.54 -15.84
CA ARG A 473 -0.53 -3.22 -16.89
C ARG A 473 0.55 -4.13 -16.28
N ARG A 474 1.35 -4.77 -17.13
CA ARG A 474 2.50 -5.59 -16.70
C ARG A 474 3.39 -4.84 -15.70
N ARG A 475 3.99 -5.59 -14.77
CA ARG A 475 4.91 -5.08 -13.74
C ARG A 475 4.30 -4.01 -12.81
N ALA A 476 3.04 -4.19 -12.43
CA ALA A 476 2.30 -3.32 -11.53
C ALA A 476 2.25 -1.84 -11.95
N GLN A 477 2.30 -1.58 -13.26
CA GLN A 477 2.18 -0.22 -13.78
C GLN A 477 0.71 0.17 -13.84
N MET A 478 0.26 0.99 -12.90
CA MET A 478 -1.07 1.59 -12.92
C MET A 478 -1.11 2.75 -13.93
N ASP A 479 -2.14 2.80 -14.77
CA ASP A 479 -2.37 3.95 -15.66
C ASP A 479 -2.71 5.20 -14.82
N GLN A 480 -2.32 6.38 -15.31
CA GLN A 480 -2.61 7.66 -14.66
C GLN A 480 -4.12 7.86 -14.53
N LEU A 481 -4.57 8.24 -13.33
CA LEU A 481 -5.97 8.58 -13.08
C LEU A 481 -6.20 10.02 -13.50
N THR A 482 -7.06 10.24 -14.48
CA THR A 482 -7.39 11.59 -14.97
C THR A 482 -8.69 12.08 -14.33
N ARG A 483 -8.79 13.38 -14.05
CA ARG A 483 -9.96 14.02 -13.41
C ARG A 483 -10.35 13.40 -12.06
N ALA A 484 -9.39 12.80 -11.37
CA ALA A 484 -9.60 12.22 -10.06
C ALA A 484 -9.86 13.31 -9.00
N VAL A 485 -10.33 12.88 -7.83
CA VAL A 485 -10.46 13.74 -6.65
C VAL A 485 -9.49 13.23 -5.58
N ILE A 486 -8.71 14.13 -5.00
CA ILE A 486 -7.81 13.84 -3.89
C ILE A 486 -8.39 14.48 -2.63
N VAL A 487 -8.63 13.70 -1.58
CA VAL A 487 -9.05 14.19 -0.28
C VAL A 487 -7.91 14.01 0.72
N ALA A 488 -7.35 15.12 1.22
CA ALA A 488 -6.20 15.12 2.11
C ALA A 488 -6.39 16.04 3.34
N ASN A 489 -5.88 15.69 4.52
CA ASN A 489 -5.38 14.36 4.89
C ASN A 489 -6.56 13.44 5.31
N VAL A 490 -6.30 12.14 5.48
CA VAL A 490 -7.34 11.15 5.84
C VAL A 490 -8.11 11.44 7.14
N VAL A 491 -7.53 12.25 8.04
CA VAL A 491 -8.07 12.57 9.37
C VAL A 491 -8.91 13.85 9.35
N THR A 492 -8.32 14.98 8.97
CA THR A 492 -8.94 16.32 9.02
C THR A 492 -9.68 16.67 7.75
N ARG A 493 -9.24 16.13 6.60
CA ARG A 493 -9.86 16.32 5.28
C ARG A 493 -10.11 17.78 4.92
N TYR A 494 -9.18 18.65 5.29
CA TYR A 494 -9.29 20.08 5.01
C TYR A 494 -9.30 20.38 3.52
N HIS A 495 -8.59 19.57 2.72
CA HIS A 495 -8.36 19.84 1.31
C HIS A 495 -9.01 18.79 0.45
N ARG A 496 -9.86 19.25 -0.47
CA ARG A 496 -10.44 18.44 -1.53
C ARG A 496 -9.97 18.99 -2.87
N LEU A 497 -8.97 18.33 -3.46
CA LEU A 497 -8.42 18.66 -4.76
C LEU A 497 -9.23 17.93 -5.84
N PHE A 498 -9.53 18.59 -6.94
CA PHE A 498 -10.34 18.05 -8.04
C PHE A 498 -9.67 18.29 -9.38
N ASP A 499 -10.22 17.68 -10.44
CA ASP A 499 -9.61 17.69 -11.77
C ASP A 499 -8.15 17.22 -11.72
N ALA A 500 -7.89 16.19 -10.91
CA ALA A 500 -6.55 15.75 -10.60
C ALA A 500 -6.04 14.69 -11.58
N ASP A 501 -4.83 14.89 -12.09
CA ASP A 501 -4.07 13.92 -12.87
C ASP A 501 -3.09 13.21 -11.93
N VAL A 502 -3.43 12.00 -11.48
CA VAL A 502 -2.75 11.30 -10.37
C VAL A 502 -2.00 10.06 -10.85
N ASN A 503 -0.71 9.99 -10.55
CA ASN A 503 0.14 8.83 -10.68
C ASN A 503 0.34 8.20 -9.30
N VAL A 504 -0.32 7.07 -9.03
CA VAL A 504 -0.13 6.32 -7.79
C VAL A 504 1.13 5.46 -7.93
N LEU A 505 2.18 5.80 -7.19
CA LEU A 505 3.47 5.11 -7.26
C LEU A 505 3.54 3.90 -6.32
N GLY A 506 2.93 4.01 -5.13
CA GLY A 506 2.85 2.95 -4.14
C GLY A 506 1.88 3.27 -3.02
N ARG A 507 1.90 2.49 -1.93
CA ARG A 507 1.03 2.69 -0.76
C ARG A 507 1.30 4.01 -0.02
N TYR A 508 2.53 4.52 -0.07
CA TYR A 508 2.96 5.71 0.67
C TYR A 508 3.43 6.85 -0.25
N ASP A 509 3.19 6.74 -1.56
CA ASP A 509 3.77 7.65 -2.53
C ASP A 509 2.85 7.83 -3.75
N TYR A 510 2.66 9.08 -4.15
CA TYR A 510 1.95 9.46 -5.35
C TYR A 510 2.38 10.87 -5.80
N GLU A 511 2.22 11.12 -7.10
CA GLU A 511 2.44 12.43 -7.70
C GLU A 511 1.18 12.84 -8.46
N ALA A 512 0.81 14.11 -8.37
CA ALA A 512 -0.36 14.62 -9.06
C ALA A 512 -0.23 16.08 -9.49
N ARG A 513 -1.11 16.47 -10.42
CA ARG A 513 -1.51 17.86 -10.65
C ARG A 513 -2.98 17.98 -10.30
N ALA A 514 -3.39 19.06 -9.65
CA ALA A 514 -4.79 19.18 -9.24
C ALA A 514 -5.22 20.64 -9.09
N SER A 515 -6.53 20.84 -9.10
CA SER A 515 -7.16 22.12 -8.82
C SER A 515 -7.74 22.15 -7.41
N LEU A 516 -7.79 23.33 -6.80
CA LEU A 516 -8.54 23.58 -5.57
C LEU A 516 -9.25 24.94 -5.63
N PHE A 517 -10.35 25.08 -4.90
CA PHE A 517 -11.01 26.37 -4.73
C PHE A 517 -10.51 27.05 -3.46
N TYR A 518 -10.07 28.30 -3.60
CA TYR A 518 -9.84 29.21 -2.49
C TYR A 518 -11.09 30.07 -2.30
N GLU A 519 -11.68 29.99 -1.12
CA GLU A 519 -12.85 30.79 -0.75
C GLU A 519 -12.41 31.99 0.08
N ASP A 520 -12.72 33.20 -0.39
CA ASP A 520 -12.48 34.42 0.38
C ASP A 520 -13.52 34.61 1.51
N GLU A 521 -13.35 35.66 2.32
CA GLU A 521 -14.29 35.98 3.40
C GLU A 521 -15.74 36.25 2.99
N ASN A 522 -15.99 36.56 1.72
CA ASN A 522 -17.32 36.83 1.17
C ASN A 522 -17.93 35.60 0.47
N GLY A 523 -17.24 34.46 0.48
CA GLY A 523 -17.66 33.25 -0.21
C GLY A 523 -17.37 33.26 -1.72
N LEU A 524 -16.48 34.14 -2.19
CA LEU A 524 -16.03 34.12 -3.58
C LEU A 524 -15.02 32.99 -3.77
N GLU A 525 -15.43 31.97 -4.50
CA GLU A 525 -14.55 30.87 -4.90
C GLU A 525 -13.65 31.29 -6.07
N GLN A 526 -12.34 31.14 -5.88
CA GLN A 526 -11.30 31.40 -6.87
C GLN A 526 -10.52 30.11 -7.11
N LEU A 527 -10.30 29.78 -8.39
CA LEU A 527 -9.60 28.55 -8.78
C LEU A 527 -8.09 28.71 -8.61
N ILE A 528 -7.45 27.76 -7.94
CA ILE A 528 -5.99 27.64 -7.85
C ILE A 528 -5.58 26.33 -8.51
N GLN A 529 -4.62 26.43 -9.44
CA GLN A 529 -3.99 25.28 -10.10
C GLN A 529 -2.69 24.92 -9.37
N LEU A 530 -2.63 23.71 -8.82
CA LEU A 530 -1.40 23.14 -8.27
C LEU A 530 -0.67 22.37 -9.37
N GLU A 531 0.51 22.85 -9.74
CA GLU A 531 1.38 22.24 -10.74
C GLU A 531 2.02 20.95 -10.24
N THR A 532 2.17 20.84 -8.92
CA THR A 532 2.71 19.67 -8.22
C THR A 532 1.91 19.42 -6.96
N VAL A 533 1.56 18.16 -6.73
CA VAL A 533 0.99 17.62 -5.50
C VAL A 533 1.73 16.30 -5.27
N GLU A 534 2.47 16.20 -4.19
CA GLU A 534 3.35 15.07 -3.89
C GLU A 534 3.34 14.74 -2.40
N VAL A 535 3.93 13.61 -2.05
CA VAL A 535 4.08 13.19 -0.65
C VAL A 535 5.46 13.58 -0.17
N ASP A 536 5.53 14.32 0.94
CA ASP A 536 6.81 14.73 1.51
C ASP A 536 7.49 13.60 2.32
N THR A 537 8.69 13.86 2.83
CA THR A 537 9.46 12.86 3.61
C THR A 537 8.79 12.43 4.93
N SER A 538 7.79 13.18 5.40
CA SER A 538 7.00 12.85 6.59
C SER A 538 5.76 12.01 6.27
N GLY A 539 5.47 11.80 4.99
CA GLY A 539 4.29 11.07 4.52
C GLY A 539 3.05 11.95 4.37
N GLU A 540 3.21 13.28 4.33
CA GLU A 540 2.12 14.24 4.20
C GLU A 540 2.00 14.78 2.78
N THR A 541 0.77 14.98 2.32
CA THR A 541 0.48 15.60 1.04
C THR A 541 0.86 17.09 1.08
N VAL A 542 1.75 17.50 0.17
CA VAL A 542 2.13 18.88 -0.07
C VAL A 542 1.84 19.25 -1.53
N GLY A 543 1.51 20.51 -1.78
CA GLY A 543 1.23 20.98 -3.13
C GLY A 543 1.80 22.37 -3.39
N GLN A 544 2.18 22.63 -4.63
CA GLN A 544 2.71 23.92 -5.07
C GLN A 544 2.04 24.36 -6.36
N GLY A 545 1.66 25.63 -6.41
CA GLY A 545 1.10 26.28 -7.59
C GLY A 545 1.60 27.72 -7.73
N VAL A 546 1.32 28.32 -8.88
CA VAL A 546 1.64 29.72 -9.17
C VAL A 546 0.35 30.43 -9.55
N ILE A 547 0.12 31.60 -8.96
CA ILE A 547 -1.00 32.49 -9.26
C ILE A 547 -0.46 33.66 -10.11
N PRO A 548 -0.73 33.68 -11.42
CA PRO A 548 -0.34 34.75 -12.33
C PRO A 548 -0.99 36.09 -11.97
N VAL A 549 -0.26 37.19 -12.21
CA VAL A 549 -0.76 38.58 -12.02
C VAL A 549 -2.05 38.86 -12.81
N GLN A 550 -2.18 38.26 -13.99
CA GLN A 550 -3.31 38.47 -14.89
C GLN A 550 -4.64 37.87 -14.39
N ASP A 551 -4.59 36.97 -13.40
CA ASP A 551 -5.77 36.29 -12.88
C ASP A 551 -6.55 37.17 -11.90
N GLY A 552 -5.95 38.25 -11.41
CA GLY A 552 -6.61 39.21 -10.51
C GLY A 552 -7.04 38.58 -9.18
N PHE A 553 -6.30 37.57 -8.71
CA PHE A 553 -6.63 36.80 -7.52
C PHE A 553 -6.61 37.67 -6.26
N GLY A 554 -7.60 37.49 -5.38
CA GLY A 554 -7.70 38.19 -4.10
C GLY A 554 -7.54 37.24 -2.91
N LEU A 555 -6.68 37.59 -1.95
CA LEU A 555 -6.68 36.95 -0.63
C LEU A 555 -7.96 37.33 0.14
N SER A 556 -8.41 38.56 -0.06
CA SER A 556 -9.70 39.09 0.38
C SER A 556 -10.09 40.27 -0.53
N PRO A 557 -11.28 40.87 -0.38
CA PRO A 557 -11.69 42.06 -1.13
C PRO A 557 -10.75 43.27 -1.01
N PHE A 558 -9.87 43.27 -0.01
CA PHE A 558 -8.96 44.37 0.31
C PHE A 558 -7.50 44.06 -0.07
N PHE A 559 -7.18 42.80 -0.37
CA PHE A 559 -5.82 42.36 -0.66
C PHE A 559 -5.80 41.50 -1.93
N GLY A 560 -5.24 42.04 -3.03
CA GLY A 560 -4.93 41.28 -4.23
C GLY A 560 -3.61 40.52 -4.08
N PHE A 561 -3.43 39.40 -4.77
CA PHE A 561 -2.23 38.56 -4.66
C PHE A 561 -1.78 37.99 -6.00
N SER A 562 -0.46 37.87 -6.16
CA SER A 562 0.18 37.12 -7.23
C SER A 562 1.50 36.51 -6.74
N GLY A 563 1.80 35.27 -7.13
CA GLY A 563 2.99 34.56 -6.66
C GLY A 563 2.75 33.08 -6.41
N ASN A 564 3.57 32.47 -5.58
CA ASN A 564 3.49 31.05 -5.29
C ASN A 564 2.46 30.78 -4.19
N VAL A 565 1.78 29.64 -4.28
CA VAL A 565 0.91 29.11 -3.24
C VAL A 565 1.36 27.71 -2.86
N ARG A 566 1.41 27.44 -1.56
CA ARG A 566 1.80 26.14 -1.00
C ARG A 566 0.69 25.57 -0.14
N LEU A 567 0.29 24.35 -0.49
CA LEU A 567 -0.61 23.51 0.29
C LEU A 567 0.21 22.54 1.15
N ALA A 568 -0.21 22.38 2.40
CA ALA A 568 0.25 21.28 3.25
C ALA A 568 -0.98 20.69 3.93
N ALA A 569 -1.20 19.39 3.80
CA ALA A 569 -2.47 18.76 4.18
C ALA A 569 -2.75 18.82 5.69
N ALA A 570 -1.71 18.91 6.52
CA ALA A 570 -1.84 19.05 7.98
C ALA A 570 -2.41 20.40 8.44
N ARG A 571 -2.34 21.47 7.63
CA ARG A 571 -2.87 22.80 7.96
C ARG A 571 -4.11 23.12 7.13
N GLN A 572 -5.10 23.78 7.74
CA GLN A 572 -6.33 24.17 7.03
C GLN A 572 -6.09 25.27 5.97
N HIS A 573 -5.22 26.23 6.28
CA HIS A 573 -4.99 27.42 5.46
C HIS A 573 -3.77 27.27 4.55
N LEU A 574 -3.82 27.93 3.39
CA LEU A 574 -2.74 27.94 2.41
C LEU A 574 -1.66 28.97 2.78
N GLU A 575 -0.43 28.71 2.37
CA GLU A 575 0.68 29.65 2.47
C GLU A 575 0.89 30.33 1.13
N PHE A 576 1.06 31.63 1.18
CA PHE A 576 1.26 32.48 0.03
C PHE A 576 2.63 33.12 0.12
N ASP A 577 3.38 33.04 -0.98
CA ASP A 577 4.75 33.55 -1.11
C ASP A 577 4.84 34.38 -2.39
N GLY A 578 4.73 35.69 -2.27
CA GLY A 578 4.59 36.56 -3.44
C GLY A 578 4.26 38.00 -3.12
N ALA A 579 3.65 38.66 -4.10
CA ALA A 579 3.30 40.06 -4.08
C ALA A 579 1.83 40.26 -3.68
N VAL A 580 1.57 41.08 -2.65
CA VAL A 580 0.22 41.55 -2.29
C VAL A 580 0.01 43.01 -2.69
N THR A 581 -1.16 43.32 -3.24
CA THR A 581 -1.63 44.68 -3.55
C THR A 581 -2.69 45.12 -2.55
N LEU A 582 -2.68 46.40 -2.17
CA LEU A 582 -3.71 47.00 -1.33
C LEU A 582 -4.83 47.57 -2.21
N GLU A 583 -6.01 46.97 -2.18
CA GLU A 583 -7.12 47.38 -3.04
C GLU A 583 -7.83 48.62 -2.49
N ALA A 584 -8.08 49.61 -3.35
CA ALA A 584 -8.78 50.85 -2.99
C ALA A 584 -8.17 51.64 -1.80
N ALA A 585 -6.88 51.47 -1.50
CA ALA A 585 -6.19 52.21 -0.45
C ALA A 585 -6.18 53.72 -0.74
N CYS A 586 -5.75 54.10 -1.94
CA CYS A 586 -5.61 55.49 -2.38
C CYS A 586 -5.76 55.66 -3.90
N PRO A 587 -6.56 56.63 -4.40
CA PRO A 587 -6.69 56.88 -5.83
C PRO A 587 -5.45 57.53 -6.48
N GLU A 588 -4.64 58.23 -5.68
CA GLU A 588 -3.49 59.03 -6.18
C GLU A 588 -2.14 58.33 -6.06
N THR A 589 -2.06 57.16 -5.44
CA THR A 589 -0.83 56.36 -5.33
C THR A 589 -0.84 55.22 -6.34
N ASP A 590 0.32 54.93 -6.93
CA ASP A 590 0.49 53.70 -7.72
C ASP A 590 0.11 52.49 -6.86
N LYS A 591 -0.57 51.49 -7.44
CA LYS A 591 -0.89 50.23 -6.75
C LYS A 591 0.39 49.44 -6.54
N GLN A 592 1.16 49.83 -5.54
CA GLN A 592 2.41 49.17 -5.20
C GLN A 592 2.14 47.75 -4.70
N GLN A 593 3.05 46.85 -5.05
CA GLN A 593 3.05 45.46 -4.67
C GLN A 593 4.13 45.25 -3.62
N LEU A 594 3.75 44.69 -2.47
CA LEU A 594 4.72 44.35 -1.42
C LEU A 594 4.94 42.83 -1.37
N LEU A 595 6.19 42.40 -1.22
CA LEU A 595 6.53 40.99 -1.08
C LEU A 595 6.31 40.51 0.36
N PHE A 596 5.69 39.35 0.52
CA PHE A 596 5.52 38.68 1.80
C PHE A 596 5.48 37.15 1.62
N THR A 597 5.69 36.46 2.74
CA THR A 597 5.45 35.03 2.85
C THR A 597 4.70 34.76 4.15
N SER A 598 3.47 34.23 4.09
CA SER A 598 2.72 33.83 5.27
C SER A 598 1.57 32.86 4.97
N VAL A 599 1.11 32.16 6.01
CA VAL A 599 -0.15 31.40 5.99
C VAL A 599 -1.30 32.39 6.17
N ILE A 600 -2.29 32.34 5.27
CA ILE A 600 -3.39 33.31 5.25
C ILE A 600 -4.70 32.63 5.65
N ASP A 601 -5.32 33.12 6.73
CA ASP A 601 -6.74 32.88 7.01
C ASP A 601 -7.57 33.86 6.16
N PRO A 602 -8.41 33.37 5.24
CA PRO A 602 -9.24 34.24 4.41
C PRO A 602 -10.15 35.19 5.21
N LYS A 603 -10.53 34.82 6.44
CA LYS A 603 -11.42 35.62 7.31
C LYS A 603 -10.71 36.76 8.05
N ASP A 604 -9.40 36.65 8.23
CA ASP A 604 -8.55 37.59 8.95
C ASP A 604 -7.15 37.65 8.30
N VAL A 605 -7.09 38.25 7.11
CA VAL A 605 -5.86 38.36 6.32
C VAL A 605 -4.85 39.26 7.06
N ARG A 606 -3.71 38.66 7.44
CA ARG A 606 -2.59 39.31 8.13
C ARG A 606 -1.32 39.16 7.31
N ILE A 607 -0.79 40.29 6.87
CA ILE A 607 0.44 40.35 6.10
C ILE A 607 1.58 40.74 7.06
N PRO A 608 2.63 39.92 7.22
CA PRO A 608 3.74 40.28 8.08
C PRO A 608 4.50 41.50 7.52
N LEU A 609 4.85 42.43 8.40
CA LEU A 609 5.64 43.62 8.11
C LEU A 609 6.97 43.56 8.86
N ASP A 610 8.06 43.52 8.12
CA ASP A 610 9.41 43.69 8.65
C ASP A 610 10.00 45.06 8.25
N THR A 611 11.25 45.30 8.65
CA THR A 611 11.93 46.56 8.32
C THR A 611 12.43 46.62 6.86
N THR A 612 12.32 45.53 6.11
CA THR A 612 12.90 45.32 4.78
C THR A 612 11.84 45.07 3.71
N LEU A 613 10.72 45.78 3.80
CA LEU A 613 9.65 45.74 2.81
C LEU A 613 10.19 46.10 1.42
N LYS A 614 9.80 45.29 0.42
CA LYS A 614 10.26 45.44 -0.95
C LYS A 614 9.15 45.17 -1.95
N THR A 615 9.28 45.80 -3.12
CA THR A 615 8.52 45.43 -4.31
C THR A 615 9.14 44.22 -5.02
N PRO A 616 8.41 43.58 -5.95
CA PRO A 616 9.00 42.58 -6.86
C PRO A 616 10.19 43.11 -7.69
N MET A 617 10.28 44.43 -7.90
CA MET A 617 11.41 45.10 -8.57
C MET A 617 12.56 45.45 -7.61
N MET A 618 12.52 44.97 -6.37
CA MET A 618 13.50 45.21 -5.30
C MET A 618 13.60 46.67 -4.84
N ALA A 619 12.61 47.51 -5.16
CA ALA A 619 12.49 48.85 -4.59
C ALA A 619 12.08 48.74 -3.13
N HIS A 620 12.63 49.59 -2.26
CA HIS A 620 12.29 49.59 -0.85
C HIS A 620 10.94 50.26 -0.62
N LEU A 621 10.12 49.69 0.28
CA LEU A 621 8.82 50.24 0.65
C LEU A 621 8.82 50.74 2.10
N GLY A 622 8.01 51.76 2.37
CA GLY A 622 7.79 52.32 3.71
C GLY A 622 6.33 52.27 4.11
N VAL A 623 6.08 52.05 5.41
CA VAL A 623 4.77 52.21 6.03
C VAL A 623 4.93 53.09 7.27
N GLY A 624 4.44 54.33 7.22
CA GLY A 624 4.59 55.34 8.28
C GLY A 624 4.98 56.74 7.78
N ALA A 625 5.60 57.51 8.68
CA ALA A 625 6.14 58.84 8.44
C ALA A 625 7.67 58.78 8.32
N PHE A 626 8.19 59.32 7.21
CA PHE A 626 9.59 59.33 6.87
C PHE A 626 10.07 60.77 6.64
N PHE A 627 11.38 60.95 6.63
CA PHE A 627 12.01 62.24 6.34
C PHE A 627 13.04 62.08 5.23
N ARG A 628 12.83 62.83 4.14
CA ARG A 628 13.77 62.94 3.02
C ARG A 628 14.72 64.08 3.27
N ASP A 629 15.99 63.89 2.92
CA ASP A 629 17.02 64.93 3.01
C ASP A 629 16.54 66.25 2.35
N VAL A 630 16.75 67.37 3.05
CA VAL A 630 16.30 68.70 2.62
C VAL A 630 17.00 69.16 1.34
N ASP A 631 18.21 68.67 1.07
CA ASP A 631 18.96 68.95 -0.15
C ASP A 631 18.41 68.20 -1.38
N GLU A 632 17.50 67.24 -1.18
CA GLU A 632 16.90 66.47 -2.27
C GLU A 632 15.60 67.09 -2.81
N PRO A 633 15.24 66.83 -4.09
CA PRO A 633 13.95 67.25 -4.64
C PRO A 633 12.78 66.65 -3.85
N GLY A 634 11.95 67.53 -3.28
CA GLY A 634 10.85 67.16 -2.39
C GLY A 634 11.33 66.74 -1.00
N GLY A 635 12.44 67.32 -0.52
CA GLY A 635 12.98 67.15 0.83
C GLY A 635 12.04 67.64 1.93
N GLY A 636 12.18 67.07 3.12
CA GLY A 636 11.28 67.25 4.24
C GLY A 636 10.49 65.98 4.60
N PRO A 637 9.55 66.08 5.55
CA PRO A 637 8.76 64.96 6.02
C PRO A 637 7.69 64.56 4.99
N TYR A 638 7.44 63.27 4.86
CA TYR A 638 6.41 62.72 3.99
C TYR A 638 5.85 61.39 4.55
N GLY A 639 4.65 61.03 4.11
CA GLY A 639 3.99 59.78 4.49
C GLY A 639 4.18 58.73 3.41
N ALA A 640 4.35 57.48 3.81
CA ALA A 640 4.38 56.33 2.93
C ALA A 640 3.47 55.24 3.51
N TYR A 641 2.65 54.60 2.70
CA TYR A 641 1.84 53.44 3.11
C TYR A 641 1.88 52.37 2.03
N ALA A 642 2.95 51.56 2.09
CA ALA A 642 3.40 50.68 1.01
C ALA A 642 3.86 51.44 -0.24
N ASP A 643 4.35 52.68 -0.06
CA ASP A 643 4.95 53.50 -1.12
C ASP A 643 6.46 53.32 -1.19
N GLU A 644 7.04 53.58 -2.36
CA GLU A 644 8.48 53.52 -2.57
C GLU A 644 9.20 54.57 -1.72
N VAL A 645 10.18 54.10 -0.94
CA VAL A 645 11.17 54.94 -0.26
C VAL A 645 12.49 54.82 -1.04
N ARG A 646 13.19 55.93 -1.29
CA ARG A 646 14.38 55.94 -2.18
C ARG A 646 15.51 55.09 -1.63
N SER A 647 15.57 54.95 -0.30
CA SER A 647 16.56 54.11 0.38
C SER A 647 16.00 53.54 1.68
N HIS A 648 16.43 52.33 2.04
CA HIS A 648 16.18 51.76 3.37
C HIS A 648 16.75 52.61 4.53
N ASN A 649 17.73 53.46 4.21
CA ASN A 649 18.39 54.35 5.17
C ASN A 649 17.71 55.72 5.30
N GLU A 650 16.60 55.97 4.60
CA GLU A 650 15.82 57.18 4.85
C GLU A 650 15.38 57.25 6.32
N TYR A 651 15.36 58.46 6.86
CA TYR A 651 15.14 58.66 8.29
C TYR A 651 13.68 58.38 8.64
N ARG A 652 13.46 57.55 9.67
CA ARG A 652 12.14 57.05 10.05
C ARG A 652 11.64 57.88 11.22
N ILE A 653 10.67 58.76 10.97
CA ILE A 653 10.04 59.52 12.06
C ILE A 653 9.15 58.59 12.90
N LEU A 654 8.35 57.76 12.21
CA LEU A 654 7.50 56.73 12.80
C LEU A 654 7.25 55.68 11.72
N ALA A 655 7.68 54.43 11.90
CA ALA A 655 7.51 53.36 10.91
C ALA A 655 6.86 52.13 11.52
N ALA A 656 6.02 51.43 10.75
CA ALA A 656 5.30 50.25 11.22
C ALA A 656 6.22 49.02 11.22
N THR A 657 6.11 48.22 12.27
CA THR A 657 6.68 46.87 12.36
C THR A 657 5.66 45.92 12.97
N GLY A 658 5.51 44.71 12.44
CA GLY A 658 4.57 43.71 12.95
C GLY A 658 3.71 43.12 11.84
N GLU A 659 2.44 43.52 11.74
CA GLU A 659 1.49 43.01 10.75
C GLU A 659 0.76 44.16 10.05
N LEU A 660 0.21 43.88 8.88
CA LEU A 660 -0.70 44.72 8.11
C LEU A 660 -2.02 43.97 7.95
N ARG A 661 -3.12 44.66 8.28
CA ARG A 661 -4.49 44.12 8.17
C ARG A 661 -5.47 45.21 7.74
N TYR A 662 -6.69 44.80 7.39
CA TYR A 662 -7.78 45.73 7.10
C TYR A 662 -8.85 45.69 8.21
N ASN A 663 -9.09 46.82 8.88
CA ASN A 663 -10.16 46.95 9.84
C ASN A 663 -11.45 47.37 9.14
N LYS A 664 -12.34 46.39 8.93
CA LYS A 664 -13.63 46.54 8.24
C LYS A 664 -14.59 47.50 8.93
N ARG A 665 -14.54 47.59 10.27
CA ARG A 665 -15.47 48.44 11.05
C ARG A 665 -15.19 49.91 10.78
N ASP A 666 -13.91 50.27 10.76
CA ASP A 666 -13.45 51.64 10.69
C ASP A 666 -13.02 52.03 9.26
N ALA A 667 -13.01 51.07 8.32
CA ALA A 667 -12.58 51.20 6.92
C ALA A 667 -11.15 51.77 6.78
N VAL A 668 -10.24 51.23 7.60
CA VAL A 668 -8.83 51.63 7.65
C VAL A 668 -7.91 50.43 7.45
N TYR A 669 -6.87 50.61 6.66
CA TYR A 669 -5.71 49.73 6.71
C TYR A 669 -4.92 50.04 7.98
N GLN A 670 -4.55 49.01 8.75
CA GLN A 670 -3.77 49.14 9.97
C GLN A 670 -2.46 48.38 9.82
N ALA A 671 -1.35 49.03 10.16
CA ALA A 671 0.00 48.48 10.12
C ALA A 671 0.73 48.73 11.44
N GLY A 672 1.38 47.70 12.00
CA GLY A 672 2.10 47.83 13.26
C GLY A 672 1.98 46.64 14.20
N SER A 673 2.12 46.89 15.50
CA SER A 673 2.18 45.85 16.53
C SER A 673 0.81 45.22 16.77
N PRO A 674 0.67 43.88 16.66
CA PRO A 674 -0.62 43.20 16.81
C PRO A 674 -1.34 43.52 18.13
N GLU A 675 -0.60 43.67 19.22
CA GLU A 675 -1.14 44.00 20.54
C GLU A 675 -1.74 45.41 20.55
N LYS A 676 -1.03 46.40 19.97
CA LYS A 676 -1.50 47.80 19.89
C LYS A 676 -2.69 47.96 18.96
N MET A 677 -2.75 47.17 17.88
CA MET A 677 -3.93 47.12 17.00
C MET A 677 -5.20 46.63 17.71
N LEU A 678 -5.07 45.77 18.72
CA LEU A 678 -6.19 45.28 19.53
C LEU A 678 -6.50 46.25 20.69
N GLN A 679 -5.46 46.83 21.30
CA GLN A 679 -5.56 47.76 22.42
C GLN A 679 -4.66 49.00 22.16
N PRO A 680 -5.22 50.12 21.66
CA PRO A 680 -4.45 51.30 21.24
C PRO A 680 -3.52 51.92 22.30
N ASN A 681 -3.76 51.64 23.58
CA ASN A 681 -2.98 52.12 24.71
C ASN A 681 -1.70 51.30 24.98
N LEU A 682 -1.52 50.16 24.31
CA LEU A 682 -0.31 49.35 24.49
C LEU A 682 0.90 49.94 23.75
N PRO A 683 2.12 49.59 24.18
CA PRO A 683 3.34 49.98 23.48
C PRO A 683 3.40 49.44 22.05
N GLY A 684 4.20 50.09 21.21
CA GLY A 684 4.46 49.69 19.83
C GLY A 684 4.01 50.74 18.83
N THR A 685 3.94 50.34 17.56
CA THR A 685 3.54 51.24 16.47
C THR A 685 2.15 50.88 15.99
N LEU A 686 1.30 51.86 15.73
CA LEU A 686 0.04 51.68 15.03
C LEU A 686 -0.08 52.80 14.01
N ILE A 687 0.01 52.44 12.73
CA ILE A 687 -0.15 53.33 11.59
C ILE A 687 -1.41 52.94 10.85
N GLU A 688 -2.24 53.92 10.55
CA GLU A 688 -3.53 53.75 9.92
C GLU A 688 -3.59 54.58 8.64
N LEU A 689 -4.10 53.96 7.58
CA LEU A 689 -4.47 54.62 6.34
C LEU A 689 -5.97 54.47 6.15
N LYS A 690 -6.68 55.60 6.14
CA LYS A 690 -8.11 55.60 5.83
C LYS A 690 -8.33 55.56 4.33
N ALA A 691 -9.02 54.51 3.88
CA ALA A 691 -9.26 54.27 2.47
C ALA A 691 -9.97 55.48 1.82
N GLY A 692 -9.37 56.00 0.74
CA GLY A 692 -9.91 57.15 -0.02
C GLY A 692 -9.58 58.55 0.51
N GLU A 693 -9.11 58.72 1.75
CA GLU A 693 -8.65 60.02 2.28
C GLU A 693 -7.14 60.23 2.13
N CYS A 694 -6.39 59.16 1.85
CA CYS A 694 -4.92 59.16 1.72
C CYS A 694 -4.14 59.76 2.90
N ARG A 695 -4.78 59.94 4.05
CA ARG A 695 -4.14 60.43 5.25
C ARG A 695 -3.49 59.27 6.01
N VAL A 696 -2.18 59.36 6.22
CA VAL A 696 -1.42 58.43 7.05
C VAL A 696 -1.35 59.02 8.46
N THR A 697 -2.01 58.37 9.41
CA THR A 697 -1.92 58.71 10.84
C THR A 697 -1.23 57.59 11.58
N GLY A 698 -0.38 57.91 12.55
CA GLY A 698 0.29 56.91 13.34
C GLY A 698 0.47 57.32 14.79
N SER A 699 0.65 56.33 15.66
CA SER A 699 0.99 56.51 17.06
C SER A 699 2.10 55.55 17.48
N GLY A 700 3.00 56.01 18.34
CA GLY A 700 4.12 55.21 18.84
C GLY A 700 5.38 56.04 19.15
N PRO A 701 6.55 55.40 19.15
CA PRO A 701 7.83 56.09 19.28
C PRO A 701 8.05 57.04 18.09
N VAL A 702 8.32 58.31 18.38
CA VAL A 702 8.59 59.32 17.35
C VAL A 702 10.07 59.67 17.42
N GLN A 703 10.76 59.67 16.29
CA GLN A 703 12.16 60.06 16.18
C GLN A 703 12.28 61.33 15.33
N LEU A 704 12.98 62.35 15.83
CA LEU A 704 13.25 63.57 15.07
C LEU A 704 14.63 63.44 14.39
N PRO A 705 14.83 63.88 13.13
CA PRO A 705 16.05 63.68 12.33
C PRO A 705 17.30 64.45 12.80
N VAL A 706 17.59 64.43 14.10
CA VAL A 706 18.69 65.17 14.73
C VAL A 706 19.51 64.26 15.64
N ASP A 707 20.83 64.39 15.59
CA ASP A 707 21.76 63.73 16.51
C ASP A 707 22.64 64.78 17.19
N TYR A 708 22.31 65.07 18.45
CA TYR A 708 22.97 66.07 19.26
C TYR A 708 24.13 65.53 20.12
N GLY A 709 24.50 64.24 19.99
CA GLY A 709 25.51 63.60 20.83
C GLY A 709 25.09 63.52 22.29
N MET A 710 25.72 64.29 23.19
CA MET A 710 25.44 64.26 24.64
C MET A 710 24.06 64.81 25.07
N VAL A 711 23.24 65.31 24.13
CA VAL A 711 21.84 65.63 24.40
C VAL A 711 20.97 64.49 23.88
N SER A 712 20.59 63.58 24.77
CA SER A 712 19.72 62.46 24.42
C SER A 712 18.26 62.88 24.50
N GLN A 713 17.46 62.40 23.55
CA GLN A 713 16.02 62.66 23.51
C GLN A 713 15.27 61.34 23.34
N ARG A 714 14.14 61.24 24.03
CA ARG A 714 13.18 60.15 23.87
C ARG A 714 11.81 60.76 23.64
N SER A 715 11.18 60.42 22.53
CA SER A 715 9.87 60.94 22.17
C SER A 715 8.89 59.87 21.77
N ALA A 716 7.63 60.10 22.12
CA ALA A 716 6.50 59.27 21.72
C ALA A 716 5.26 60.16 21.57
N GLY A 717 4.37 59.78 20.66
CA GLY A 717 3.22 60.61 20.33
C GLY A 717 2.46 60.13 19.11
N THR A 718 1.71 61.06 18.53
CA THR A 718 0.93 60.84 17.31
C THR A 718 1.50 61.67 16.18
N VAL A 719 1.52 61.11 14.97
CA VAL A 719 2.00 61.76 13.75
C VAL A 719 0.92 61.64 12.68
N ALA A 720 0.64 62.72 11.97
CA ALA A 720 -0.18 62.74 10.78
C ALA A 720 0.64 63.32 9.62
N VAL A 721 0.62 62.63 8.48
CA VAL A 721 1.27 63.10 7.26
C VAL A 721 0.31 63.00 6.08
N PHE A 722 0.38 63.98 5.19
CA PHE A 722 -0.47 64.10 4.01
C PHE A 722 0.37 63.87 2.73
N PRO A 723 -0.03 62.98 1.82
CA PRO A 723 0.77 62.63 0.64
C PRO A 723 0.96 63.76 -0.36
N THR A 724 0.13 64.81 -0.31
CA THR A 724 0.18 65.96 -1.23
C THR A 724 0.71 67.25 -0.61
N GLY A 725 1.35 67.19 0.57
CA GLY A 725 1.96 68.37 1.19
C GLY A 725 3.16 68.01 2.05
N THR A 726 4.21 68.84 2.02
CA THR A 726 5.43 68.73 2.86
C THR A 726 5.17 68.93 4.36
N GLY A 727 3.92 68.82 4.79
CA GLY A 727 3.45 69.10 6.14
C GLY A 727 3.31 67.82 6.95
N ILE A 728 4.03 67.79 8.07
CA ILE A 728 3.82 66.85 9.17
C ILE A 728 3.15 67.61 10.32
N GLU A 729 2.16 66.97 10.92
CA GLU A 729 1.58 67.38 12.19
C GLU A 729 1.91 66.28 13.19
N ALA A 730 2.68 66.60 14.23
CA ALA A 730 2.95 65.65 15.29
C ALA A 730 2.56 66.23 16.64
N SER A 731 1.95 65.44 17.52
CA SER A 731 1.79 65.81 18.93
C SER A 731 2.64 64.86 19.76
N VAL A 732 3.65 65.38 20.46
CA VAL A 732 4.67 64.54 21.10
C VAL A 732 4.92 64.91 22.55
N THR A 733 5.30 63.90 23.31
CA THR A 733 5.95 64.04 24.63
C THR A 733 7.41 63.74 24.43
N VAL A 734 8.27 64.62 24.94
CA VAL A 734 9.73 64.56 24.75
C VAL A 734 10.41 64.62 26.11
N GLY A 735 11.13 63.56 26.45
CA GLY A 735 12.13 63.56 27.51
C GLY A 735 13.48 63.97 26.92
N MET A 736 14.10 65.02 27.45
CA MET A 736 15.44 65.46 27.06
C MET A 736 16.38 65.39 28.26
N ASP A 737 17.55 64.81 28.05
CA ASP A 737 18.63 64.75 29.03
C ASP A 737 19.91 65.33 28.46
N PHE A 738 20.61 66.08 29.30
CA PHE A 738 21.90 66.65 28.98
C PHE A 738 22.68 66.96 30.27
N PRO A 739 24.02 67.05 30.19
CA PRO A 739 24.83 67.36 31.35
C PRO A 739 24.61 68.79 31.88
N PHE A 740 24.16 68.92 33.13
CA PHE A 740 23.99 70.22 33.81
C PHE A 740 24.08 70.09 35.34
N ASP A 741 24.50 71.14 36.05
CA ASP A 741 24.59 71.12 37.53
C ASP A 741 23.21 70.91 38.17
N GLU A 742 23.08 69.91 39.05
CA GLU A 742 21.79 69.51 39.64
C GLU A 742 21.16 70.61 40.51
N GLN A 743 21.97 71.38 41.24
CA GLN A 743 21.46 72.38 42.18
C GLN A 743 20.89 73.58 41.43
N LEU A 744 21.59 74.04 40.39
CA LEU A 744 21.12 75.13 39.53
C LEU A 744 19.87 74.71 38.73
N TRP A 745 19.85 73.48 38.21
CA TRP A 745 18.69 72.99 37.47
C TRP A 745 17.45 72.89 38.35
N LYS A 746 17.62 72.39 39.58
CA LYS A 746 16.56 72.34 40.60
C LYS A 746 16.03 73.74 40.92
N SER A 747 16.91 74.72 41.11
CA SER A 747 16.51 76.10 41.40
C SER A 747 15.71 76.72 40.25
N LEU A 748 16.08 76.44 38.99
CA LEU A 748 15.31 76.87 37.82
C LEU A 748 13.93 76.21 37.79
N ALA A 749 13.86 74.90 38.03
CA ALA A 749 12.62 74.15 38.04
C ALA A 749 11.62 74.66 39.09
N GLU A 750 12.07 74.90 40.33
CA GLU A 750 11.25 75.45 41.41
C GLU A 750 10.75 76.87 41.07
N ARG A 751 11.58 77.68 40.41
CA ARG A 751 11.18 79.02 39.95
C ARG A 751 10.10 78.95 38.88
N LEU A 752 10.23 78.06 37.90
CA LEU A 752 9.23 77.87 36.84
C LEU A 752 7.91 77.31 37.40
N GLN A 753 7.98 76.42 38.39
CA GLN A 753 6.80 75.83 39.05
C GLN A 753 5.95 76.88 39.79
N LEU A 754 6.61 77.82 40.46
CA LEU A 754 5.99 78.84 41.33
C LEU A 754 5.70 80.17 40.62
N TYR A 755 6.04 80.30 39.33
CA TYR A 755 5.87 81.56 38.63
C TYR A 755 4.40 81.90 38.38
N ALA A 756 4.03 83.17 38.54
CA ALA A 756 2.63 83.59 38.55
C ALA A 756 1.91 83.45 37.20
N THR A 757 2.63 83.56 36.08
CA THR A 757 2.07 83.42 34.72
C THR A 757 2.00 81.98 34.23
N ALA A 758 2.46 81.01 35.03
CA ALA A 758 2.47 79.61 34.67
C ALA A 758 1.07 78.97 34.81
N VAL A 759 0.47 78.55 33.70
CA VAL A 759 -0.87 77.94 33.69
C VAL A 759 -0.76 76.48 34.15
N PRO A 760 -1.65 75.96 35.01
CA PRO A 760 -1.69 74.53 35.32
C PRO A 760 -1.80 73.69 34.06
N LEU A 761 -0.96 72.66 33.94
CA LEU A 761 -0.99 71.74 32.80
C LEU A 761 -2.06 70.65 33.04
N ASP A 762 -3.08 70.60 32.20
CA ASP A 762 -3.92 69.41 32.08
C ASP A 762 -3.21 68.41 31.17
N ILE A 763 -2.82 67.28 31.76
CA ILE A 763 -2.11 66.19 31.08
C ILE A 763 -3.04 65.24 30.35
N THR A 764 -4.34 65.23 30.67
CA THR A 764 -5.33 64.35 30.02
C THR A 764 -5.59 64.78 28.58
N GLU A 765 -5.33 66.05 28.27
CA GLU A 765 -5.39 66.63 26.93
C GLU A 765 -4.04 66.55 26.18
N THR A 766 -3.08 65.74 26.67
CA THR A 766 -1.72 65.67 26.12
C THR A 766 -1.31 64.24 25.79
N THR A 767 -0.18 64.08 25.11
CA THR A 767 0.41 62.77 24.80
C THR A 767 1.19 62.15 25.97
N PHE A 768 1.07 62.71 27.19
CA PHE A 768 1.81 62.22 28.35
C PHE A 768 1.48 60.78 28.71
N GLU A 769 0.19 60.42 28.77
CA GLU A 769 -0.24 59.07 29.09
C GLU A 769 0.25 58.08 28.02
N SER A 770 0.02 58.38 26.73
CA SER A 770 0.43 57.49 25.64
C SER A 770 1.94 57.31 25.58
N ALA A 771 2.72 58.37 25.80
CA ALA A 771 4.18 58.28 25.88
C ALA A 771 4.67 57.49 27.10
N THR A 772 4.04 57.68 28.26
CA THR A 772 4.39 56.91 29.48
C THR A 772 4.12 55.42 29.28
N ARG A 773 2.97 55.08 28.70
CA ARG A 773 2.63 53.70 28.32
C ARG A 773 3.64 53.13 27.32
N GLU A 774 3.98 53.89 26.28
CA GLU A 774 5.01 53.49 25.31
C GLU A 774 6.38 53.25 25.97
N TRP A 775 6.74 54.06 26.96
CA TRP A 775 8.07 54.00 27.56
C TRP A 775 8.25 52.94 28.64
N LEU A 776 7.19 52.68 29.42
CA LEU A 776 7.22 51.85 30.62
C LEU A 776 6.39 50.57 30.52
N GLY A 777 5.62 50.40 29.45
CA GLY A 777 4.61 49.34 29.36
C GLY A 777 3.38 49.63 30.21
N LEU A 778 2.43 48.69 30.19
CA LEU A 778 1.13 48.86 30.86
C LEU A 778 1.27 49.00 32.38
N GLU A 779 1.95 48.06 33.04
CA GLU A 779 2.09 48.03 34.50
C GLU A 779 2.86 49.24 35.05
N GLY A 780 4.00 49.56 34.43
CA GLY A 780 4.82 50.69 34.87
C GLY A 780 4.15 52.05 34.64
N ALA A 781 3.37 52.19 33.56
CA ALA A 781 2.59 53.39 33.33
C ALA A 781 1.42 53.52 34.30
N ASP A 782 0.70 52.43 34.59
CA ASP A 782 -0.41 52.47 35.55
C ASP A 782 0.08 52.80 36.98
N GLU A 783 1.29 52.39 37.37
CA GLU A 783 1.93 52.81 38.62
C GLU A 783 2.16 54.33 38.66
N VAL A 784 2.79 54.88 37.62
CA VAL A 784 3.10 56.32 37.50
C VAL A 784 1.82 57.16 37.43
N LEU A 785 0.85 56.75 36.60
CA LEU A 785 -0.41 57.47 36.42
C LEU A 785 -1.34 57.33 37.64
N GLY A 786 -1.29 56.19 38.33
CA GLY A 786 -2.03 55.93 39.56
C GLY A 786 -1.58 56.80 40.72
N GLU A 787 -0.26 56.92 40.95
CA GLU A 787 0.29 57.80 41.99
C GLU A 787 -0.16 59.26 41.80
N MET A 788 -0.12 59.71 40.55
CA MET A 788 -0.53 61.06 40.16
C MET A 788 -2.03 61.30 40.40
N THR A 789 -2.89 60.34 40.04
CA THR A 789 -4.34 60.43 40.24
C THR A 789 -4.72 60.49 41.73
N LEU A 790 -3.98 59.76 42.58
CA LEU A 790 -4.22 59.72 44.02
C LEU A 790 -3.75 60.98 44.76
N MET A 791 -2.69 61.64 44.27
CA MET A 791 -2.05 62.77 44.97
C MET A 791 -2.29 64.14 44.30
N GLY A 792 -2.91 64.18 43.11
CA GLY A 792 -3.17 65.40 42.32
C GLY A 792 -1.93 65.96 41.59
N ALA A 793 -0.74 65.74 42.13
CA ALA A 793 0.57 65.90 41.49
C ALA A 793 1.60 65.02 42.21
N PHE A 794 2.70 64.67 41.54
CA PHE A 794 3.80 63.95 42.19
C PHE A 794 4.41 64.78 43.34
N LYS A 795 4.82 64.13 44.43
CA LYS A 795 5.66 64.77 45.45
C LYS A 795 7.12 64.91 44.99
N LYS A 796 7.59 63.94 44.20
CA LYS A 796 8.89 63.89 43.53
C LYS A 796 8.67 63.14 42.21
N THR A 797 9.30 63.58 41.13
CA THR A 797 9.24 62.87 39.84
C THR A 797 9.74 61.43 40.00
N PRO A 798 8.97 60.40 39.57
CA PRO A 798 9.42 59.02 39.54
C PRO A 798 10.68 58.84 38.68
N GLU A 799 11.61 57.98 39.11
CA GLU A 799 12.88 57.76 38.40
C GLU A 799 12.70 57.24 36.98
N SER A 800 11.60 56.50 36.73
CA SER A 800 11.24 55.92 35.43
C SER A 800 10.93 56.94 34.33
N ILE A 801 10.55 58.18 34.69
CA ILE A 801 10.25 59.28 33.76
C ILE A 801 11.10 60.53 34.04
N GLN A 802 12.19 60.38 34.79
CA GLN A 802 12.98 61.51 35.26
C GLN A 802 13.93 62.02 34.17
N HIS A 803 13.53 63.05 33.45
CA HIS A 803 14.36 63.73 32.44
C HIS A 803 14.74 65.16 32.87
N ARG A 804 15.84 65.73 32.36
CA ARG A 804 16.18 67.15 32.60
C ARG A 804 15.08 68.09 32.15
N PHE A 805 14.50 67.83 31.00
CA PHE A 805 13.19 68.36 30.62
C PHE A 805 12.28 67.20 30.24
N LEU A 806 11.08 67.17 30.82
CA LEU A 806 9.99 66.34 30.33
C LEU A 806 8.87 67.23 29.84
N PHE A 807 8.80 67.38 28.52
CA PHE A 807 7.77 68.15 27.84
C PHE A 807 6.64 67.25 27.34
N THR A 808 5.42 67.75 27.30
CA THR A 808 4.26 67.02 26.76
C THR A 808 3.29 67.95 26.04
N GLY A 809 2.51 67.38 25.12
CA GLY A 809 1.55 68.12 24.30
C GLY A 809 2.25 69.14 23.40
N LEU A 810 3.42 68.78 22.86
CA LEU A 810 4.13 69.61 21.90
C LEU A 810 3.58 69.32 20.51
N ASP A 811 2.81 70.25 19.98
CA ASP A 811 2.32 70.20 18.60
C ASP A 811 3.44 70.67 17.67
N LEU A 812 4.09 69.77 16.95
CA LEU A 812 5.19 70.06 16.05
C LEU A 812 4.69 70.19 14.61
N THR A 813 5.18 71.22 13.93
CA THR A 813 5.08 71.38 12.48
C THR A 813 6.47 71.47 11.86
N TRP A 814 6.58 71.13 10.58
CA TRP A 814 7.81 71.34 9.81
C TRP A 814 7.82 72.74 9.20
N ASP A 815 8.89 73.49 9.45
CA ASP A 815 9.19 74.79 8.85
C ASP A 815 10.25 74.59 7.74
N PRO A 816 9.85 74.58 6.45
CA PRO A 816 10.78 74.39 5.34
C PRO A 816 11.76 75.55 5.13
N SER A 817 11.50 76.73 5.71
CA SER A 817 12.40 77.88 5.54
C SER A 817 13.63 77.81 6.45
N GLU A 818 13.52 77.05 7.53
CA GLU A 818 14.52 76.96 8.60
C GLU A 818 15.03 75.52 8.79
N ASP A 819 14.57 74.62 7.93
CA ASP A 819 14.82 73.17 7.96
C ASP A 819 14.65 72.63 9.38
N ALA A 820 13.51 72.92 10.01
CA ALA A 820 13.31 72.67 11.43
C ALA A 820 11.92 72.18 11.79
N PHE A 821 11.85 71.32 12.81
CA PHE A 821 10.61 71.05 13.52
C PHE A 821 10.41 72.12 14.59
N VAL A 822 9.25 72.76 14.60
CA VAL A 822 8.93 73.87 15.51
C VAL A 822 7.68 73.53 16.31
N SER A 823 7.73 73.69 17.64
CA SER A 823 6.54 73.53 18.49
C SER A 823 5.53 74.65 18.27
N GLY A 824 4.24 74.39 18.35
CA GLY A 824 3.14 75.30 18.07
C GLY A 824 2.96 76.46 19.07
N GLU A 825 1.95 77.29 18.81
CA GLU A 825 1.62 78.52 19.57
C GLU A 825 0.97 78.25 20.94
N ASN A 826 0.52 77.02 21.20
CA ASN A 826 -0.18 76.61 22.41
C ASN A 826 0.72 76.58 23.67
N GLY A 827 1.96 77.04 23.56
CA GLY A 827 2.97 77.00 24.62
C GLY A 827 3.52 75.59 24.87
N ILE A 828 4.46 75.51 25.81
CA ILE A 828 5.22 74.32 26.17
C ILE A 828 4.66 73.75 27.47
N GLY A 829 4.09 72.54 27.42
CA GLY A 829 3.71 71.80 28.62
C GLY A 829 4.93 71.15 29.28
N ILE A 830 5.25 71.52 30.50
CA ILE A 830 6.35 70.97 31.30
C ILE A 830 5.76 70.09 32.41
N VAL A 831 5.99 68.78 32.31
CA VAL A 831 5.60 67.81 33.35
C VAL A 831 6.58 67.87 34.50
N SER A 832 7.88 67.75 34.21
CA SER A 832 8.92 67.74 35.23
C SER A 832 10.26 68.25 34.70
N MET A 833 11.12 68.64 35.65
CA MET A 833 12.52 69.01 35.41
C MET A 833 13.40 68.32 36.45
N GLY A 834 14.02 67.22 36.04
CA GLY A 834 14.69 66.30 36.94
C GLY A 834 13.73 65.80 38.03
N LYS A 835 14.14 65.92 39.29
CA LYS A 835 13.37 65.45 40.45
C LYS A 835 12.17 66.34 40.80
N VAL A 836 12.06 67.53 40.19
CA VAL A 836 11.04 68.53 40.51
C VAL A 836 9.83 68.37 39.57
N PRO A 837 8.63 68.05 40.10
CA PRO A 837 7.40 68.06 39.31
C PRO A 837 6.95 69.49 39.07
N VAL A 838 6.78 69.88 37.79
CA VAL A 838 6.44 71.26 37.40
C VAL A 838 4.96 71.38 37.09
N PHE A 839 4.41 70.54 36.21
CA PHE A 839 3.01 70.56 35.73
C PHE A 839 2.50 71.96 35.37
N ARG A 840 3.29 72.67 34.57
CA ARG A 840 2.95 74.01 34.06
C ARG A 840 3.04 74.08 32.56
N ARG A 841 2.13 74.83 31.96
CA ARG A 841 2.21 75.27 30.56
C ARG A 841 2.75 76.71 30.55
N LEU A 842 3.82 76.92 29.78
CA LEU A 842 4.50 78.21 29.64
C LEU A 842 4.46 78.66 28.19
N GLN A 843 4.40 79.98 27.96
CA GLN A 843 4.63 80.50 26.62
C GLN A 843 6.08 80.25 26.20
N GLY A 844 6.30 79.91 24.93
CA GLY A 844 7.63 79.56 24.44
C GLY A 844 7.58 78.73 23.16
N ARG A 845 8.76 78.52 22.58
CA ARG A 845 8.95 77.69 21.39
C ARG A 845 10.17 76.78 21.57
N ILE A 846 10.08 75.57 21.05
CA ILE A 846 11.19 74.65 20.88
C ILE A 846 11.38 74.41 19.39
N GLU A 847 12.62 74.48 18.94
CA GLU A 847 13.00 74.23 17.55
C GLU A 847 14.11 73.19 17.48
N TRP A 848 13.88 72.17 16.66
CA TRP A 848 14.86 71.16 16.26
C TRP A 848 15.25 71.41 14.82
N SER A 849 16.26 72.26 14.61
CA SER A 849 16.77 72.61 13.29
C SER A 849 17.82 71.61 12.82
N LEU A 850 17.75 71.24 11.54
CA LEU A 850 18.71 70.36 10.87
C LEU A 850 19.97 71.10 10.40
N ALA A 851 20.01 72.43 10.55
CA ALA A 851 21.14 73.23 10.08
C ALA A 851 22.43 72.90 10.86
N GLY A 852 23.52 72.68 10.12
CA GLY A 852 24.84 72.33 10.66
C GLY A 852 25.06 70.81 10.78
N THR A 853 26.27 70.38 11.17
CA THR A 853 26.65 68.95 11.12
C THR A 853 25.83 68.03 12.03
N ASN A 854 25.38 68.54 13.18
CA ASN A 854 24.66 67.78 14.22
C ASN A 854 23.29 68.44 14.55
N GLY A 855 22.81 69.35 13.69
CA GLY A 855 21.64 70.19 13.97
C GLY A 855 21.84 71.25 15.07
N ILE A 856 20.78 72.02 15.31
CA ILE A 856 20.69 73.05 16.35
C ILE A 856 19.39 72.85 17.14
N LEU A 857 19.49 72.80 18.46
CA LEU A 857 18.32 72.81 19.36
C LEU A 857 18.17 74.20 19.97
N ARG A 858 17.00 74.82 19.81
CA ARG A 858 16.65 76.10 20.46
C ARG A 858 15.46 75.90 21.37
N ILE A 859 15.58 76.32 22.63
CA ILE A 859 14.47 76.31 23.60
C ILE A 859 14.33 77.72 24.15
N TYR A 860 13.15 78.31 23.95
CA TYR A 860 12.78 79.60 24.53
C TYR A 860 11.61 79.42 25.48
N LEU A 861 11.82 79.80 26.75
CA LEU A 861 10.79 79.83 27.78
C LEU A 861 10.52 81.29 28.14
N HIS A 862 9.30 81.76 27.86
CA HIS A 862 8.85 83.12 28.10
C HIS A 862 7.92 83.16 29.33
N LEU A 863 8.33 83.87 30.38
CA LEU A 863 7.48 84.11 31.55
C LEU A 863 6.90 85.52 31.54
N ASP A 864 7.78 86.51 31.28
CA ASP A 864 7.46 87.91 30.98
C ASP A 864 8.69 88.61 30.32
N ASP A 865 8.56 89.91 30.00
CA ASP A 865 9.59 90.72 29.34
C ASP A 865 10.95 90.78 30.05
N GLU A 866 10.94 90.64 31.39
CA GLU A 866 12.13 90.69 32.24
C GLU A 866 12.59 89.29 32.68
N ASN A 867 11.76 88.26 32.53
CA ASN A 867 12.00 86.90 33.00
C ASN A 867 11.79 85.89 31.86
N TRP A 868 12.89 85.51 31.21
CA TRP A 868 12.88 84.52 30.13
C TRP A 868 14.20 83.75 30.10
N TYR A 869 14.17 82.56 29.50
CA TYR A 869 15.34 81.68 29.35
C TYR A 869 15.45 81.23 27.90
N TYR A 870 16.63 81.43 27.33
CA TYR A 870 16.95 80.97 25.99
C TYR A 870 18.16 80.03 26.05
N PHE A 871 17.97 78.83 25.51
CA PHE A 871 18.98 77.80 25.38
C PHE A 871 19.18 77.50 23.89
N GLU A 872 20.42 77.61 23.40
CA GLU A 872 20.79 77.17 22.05
C GLU A 872 21.92 76.14 22.17
N TYR A 873 21.66 74.89 21.80
CA TYR A 873 22.68 73.86 21.69
C TYR A 873 23.13 73.67 20.24
N ARG A 874 24.44 73.79 20.01
CA ARG A 874 25.07 73.58 18.69
C ARG A 874 26.50 73.07 18.86
N ASN A 875 26.87 72.02 18.14
CA ASN A 875 28.25 71.49 18.06
C ASN A 875 28.93 71.23 19.43
N GLY A 876 28.18 70.66 20.37
CA GLY A 876 28.67 70.38 21.74
C GLY A 876 28.67 71.58 22.68
N VAL A 877 28.06 72.71 22.29
CA VAL A 877 28.01 73.92 23.11
C VAL A 877 26.56 74.35 23.35
N MET A 878 26.16 74.38 24.63
CA MET A 878 24.90 74.94 25.13
C MET A 878 25.10 76.41 25.49
N ASN A 879 24.67 77.31 24.61
CA ASN A 879 24.63 78.75 24.87
C ASN A 879 23.38 79.12 25.65
N ILE A 880 23.58 79.81 26.76
CA ILE A 880 22.50 80.20 27.66
C ILE A 880 22.45 81.72 27.72
N THR A 881 21.27 82.28 27.46
CA THR A 881 21.01 83.72 27.59
C THR A 881 19.74 83.90 28.42
N SER A 882 19.80 84.76 29.43
CA SER A 882 18.66 85.13 30.27
C SER A 882 18.83 86.55 30.79
N LYS A 883 17.78 87.12 31.39
CA LYS A 883 17.86 88.31 32.24
C LYS A 883 17.94 87.95 33.73
N ASP A 884 17.78 86.67 34.10
CA ASP A 884 17.90 86.21 35.48
C ASP A 884 19.36 86.21 35.93
N GLN A 885 19.78 87.28 36.59
CA GLN A 885 21.14 87.44 37.06
C GLN A 885 21.54 86.36 38.07
N GLN A 886 20.59 85.88 38.91
CA GLN A 886 20.89 84.83 39.89
C GLN A 886 21.23 83.51 39.20
N PHE A 887 20.51 83.16 38.13
CA PHE A 887 20.79 81.97 37.33
C PHE A 887 22.12 82.09 36.56
N ILE A 888 22.39 83.27 35.99
CA ILE A 888 23.63 83.55 35.25
C ILE A 888 24.86 83.53 36.17
N ASP A 889 24.78 84.15 37.34
CA ASP A 889 25.86 84.16 38.32
C ASP A 889 26.13 82.75 38.82
N GLY A 890 25.07 81.97 39.09
CA GLY A 890 25.18 80.56 39.47
C GLY A 890 25.95 79.72 38.47
N ILE A 891 25.72 79.90 37.16
CA ILE A 891 26.48 79.21 36.10
C ILE A 891 27.94 79.71 36.03
N THR A 892 28.16 81.00 36.24
CA THR A 892 29.49 81.64 36.18
C THR A 892 30.40 81.19 37.32
N GLU A 893 29.84 80.93 38.50
CA GLU A 893 30.54 80.45 39.69
C GLU A 893 30.92 78.96 39.64
N LEU A 894 30.35 78.19 38.70
CA LEU A 894 30.73 76.80 38.52
C LEU A 894 32.18 76.66 38.05
N LYS A 895 32.86 75.66 38.59
CA LYS A 895 34.21 75.28 38.14
C LYS A 895 34.20 74.78 36.69
N ASP A 896 35.32 74.96 36.00
CA ASP A 896 35.49 74.58 34.59
C ASP A 896 35.19 73.11 34.31
N ASP A 897 35.54 72.19 35.22
CA ASP A 897 35.29 70.75 35.12
C ASP A 897 33.80 70.40 35.17
N LYS A 898 32.99 71.21 35.86
CA LYS A 898 31.52 71.09 35.86
C LYS A 898 30.89 71.68 34.60
N ARG A 899 31.55 72.64 33.93
CA ARG A 899 31.04 73.36 32.76
C ARG A 899 31.48 72.76 31.43
N ARG A 900 32.57 72.00 31.42
CA ARG A 900 33.17 71.35 30.24
C ARG A 900 33.26 69.86 30.49
N ILE A 901 32.29 69.14 29.95
CA ILE A 901 32.10 67.71 30.17
C ILE A 901 32.54 67.00 28.88
N LYS A 902 33.30 65.92 29.03
CA LYS A 902 33.80 65.11 27.92
C LYS A 902 33.57 63.65 28.23
N GLU A 903 32.88 62.95 27.34
CA GLU A 903 32.64 61.51 27.43
C GLU A 903 33.00 60.90 26.06
N GLY A 904 34.03 60.04 26.03
CA GLY A 904 34.54 59.49 24.77
C GLY A 904 35.03 60.59 23.80
N ASP A 905 34.51 60.56 22.58
CA ASP A 905 34.78 61.56 21.53
C ASP A 905 33.83 62.77 21.60
N ASP A 906 32.76 62.69 22.40
CA ASP A 906 31.78 63.75 22.56
C ASP A 906 32.16 64.76 23.65
N ARG A 907 31.69 66.00 23.47
CA ARG A 907 31.88 67.08 24.43
C ARG A 907 30.59 67.86 24.63
N PHE A 908 30.39 68.32 25.86
CA PHE A 908 29.30 69.20 26.23
C PHE A 908 29.83 70.37 27.06
N ILE A 909 29.66 71.59 26.54
CA ILE A 909 30.08 72.84 27.18
C ILE A 909 28.86 73.72 27.35
N TYR A 910 28.49 74.09 28.57
CA TYR A 910 27.47 75.12 28.76
C TYR A 910 28.10 76.45 29.19
N GLN A 911 27.72 77.51 28.49
CA GLN A 911 28.28 78.86 28.65
C GLN A 911 27.21 79.93 28.57
N ILE A 912 27.46 81.04 29.24
CA ILE A 912 26.63 82.24 29.13
C ILE A 912 27.02 83.00 27.87
N LEU A 913 26.02 83.35 27.07
CA LEU A 913 26.17 84.25 25.93
C LEU A 913 25.59 85.63 26.32
N PRO A 914 26.43 86.66 26.55
CA PRO A 914 25.95 87.98 27.00
C PRO A 914 25.12 88.73 25.94
N SER A 915 25.36 88.44 24.66
CA SER A 915 24.60 89.03 23.56
C SER A 915 23.20 88.41 23.49
N ARG A 916 22.19 89.26 23.39
CA ARG A 916 20.79 88.85 23.18
C ARG A 916 20.44 88.67 21.70
N GLY A 917 21.37 88.93 20.78
CA GLY A 917 21.11 88.93 19.33
C GLY A 917 20.48 87.63 18.83
N ARG A 918 21.02 86.47 19.22
CA ARG A 918 20.48 85.16 18.82
C ARG A 918 19.09 84.88 19.36
N ARG A 919 18.82 85.35 20.59
CA ARG A 919 17.48 85.23 21.17
C ARG A 919 16.50 86.10 20.38
N ASN A 920 16.85 87.37 20.12
CA ASN A 920 15.98 88.29 19.39
C ASN A 920 15.69 87.74 17.99
N GLU A 921 16.71 87.32 17.25
CA GLU A 921 16.54 86.71 15.92
C GLU A 921 15.59 85.50 15.94
N PHE A 922 15.65 84.66 16.97
CA PHE A 922 14.73 83.54 17.13
C PHE A 922 13.30 83.99 17.48
N VAL A 923 13.15 84.95 18.40
CA VAL A 923 11.85 85.41 18.89
C VAL A 923 11.12 86.27 17.86
N ASP A 924 11.84 87.09 17.09
CA ASP A 924 11.30 87.96 16.03
C ASP A 924 10.63 87.15 14.89
N ARG A 925 10.82 85.82 14.84
CA ARG A 925 10.12 84.90 13.92
C ARG A 925 8.68 84.58 14.36
N PHE A 926 8.33 84.89 15.60
CA PHE A 926 7.11 84.45 16.27
C PHE A 926 6.33 85.68 16.79
N PRO A 927 5.31 86.15 16.04
CA PRO A 927 4.57 87.38 16.37
C PRO A 927 3.88 87.38 17.74
N GLU A 928 3.67 86.21 18.34
CA GLU A 928 3.07 86.08 19.67
C GLU A 928 3.95 86.57 20.82
N PHE A 929 5.23 86.88 20.57
CA PHE A 929 6.17 87.39 21.57
C PHE A 929 6.56 88.88 21.37
N ASP A 930 5.95 89.55 20.39
CA ASP A 930 6.18 90.98 20.09
C ASP A 930 5.50 91.94 21.08
#